data_AF-A0AAE1K5H5-F1
#
_entry.id   AF-A0AAE1K5H5-F1
#
_cell.length_a   1.000
_cell.length_b   1.000
_cell.length_c   1.000
_cell.angle_alpha   90.00
_cell.angle_beta   90.00
_cell.angle_gamma   90.00
#
_symmetry.space_group_name_H-M   'P 1'
#
loop_
_entity.id
_entity.type
_entity.pdbx_description
1 polymer ?
#
loop_
_entity_poly.entity_id
_entity_poly.type
_entity_poly.pdbx_seq_one_letter_code
_entity_poly.pdbx_strand_id
1 'polypeptide(L)'
;MTPQGHQNNPAATRLVLIVGDGLRADTFFSLNNVTSRAPYLRSVMENNGTWGISHTRVPTESRPGHVAIIAGLYEDPSAIARGWKENPVEFDSLFNQSRHTWCWGSPDILPMFAAGSERGHIETSMYAAEEEDFASSDASLLDTWVFDKVEAFFKSASHDKRLNERLHQDRVIFFLHLLGLDTNGHAHKPHSDEYLRNIEVVDRGVQRIVEVFEEFYQDQQTAYIFTSDHGMTDWGSHGAGDPSETETPVIFWGSGVAPPRPAWQVKGRVVYDRRVQDWGLGHLRRHDLYQADITPLAASILAIPIPVNSVGKLHIEYLNTSEQYKSAALFANARQMLSQYQVKRANKEANTLQALYWPFTNLTPDRELQALANIRQALKNHDYEEANRGSAGVIAVSQQGLDYYHHYDRLLLSFHIALGFVGWILLMLCHLLRDHSGVMRMAGGTVEGRRVWRSSSRLSVVVLVLWGTANLTRLVGEGRPWQHYLYLLSPVCVWWLVQRCSGPLRVALLLISSFNMVWEIAIRFLFILIGIEILVAGFFVRGALSVGLACVGVWPGVLQGSSRGGGPVERSLRLGWVGACVLLASFTYMPVVGKEAYYPLVEIAGLIAFTLGGFGIYCVDMGQVMNTKHRTKRRRCGGEGGLPRHIPSVVYLQGLGVLTSVFLVHSSTRSIADKQGLPYYNQLGAWALLVLSLVVPVLGSRNMMGRLLSVAAALFCPFLLLCIRHEAFFYLAITVAMFLWLFLEFYLAGNNVQIAMLKFATWGGREGVEGGERVMEWADVRRAYFFLFFIILAFFGTGNIASVNSFDPSFVYCFVTVFSPFIMGALLLFKIIIPFLLVTCFFHAICTLIKVPTRALFYVFLAMSDFMALHFFFLIRTEGSWLDIGTSLSHYIITMATTLFIIILLFLAKFLTTFSLLTGVIGGGVVGAGGDVDCVLPRVSEVVVVVDINVIFQHLSLPTYIVKMSGLTALVLGGSGEVGKQLVKELITNNSFSRVVLVTRRRLDISSDKVEQKIVDFDKLEDYKEAFKDAQVAYCCLGTTRGKAGANGFVKVDREYVVTSAQLLKEAGCQHFNLVSSTGANKDSCFLYTKTKGEAEKQVTELGFPRLTIYRPSLLLCDRQENRFGEKVAQVLMRGFDWRNKMSIGTDTVASAMVANTLESPSQETQPTPPPEGQTPSKAWEAQKVEILENVDILRLGID
;
A
#
# COMPACT_ATOMS: atom_id res chain seq x y z
N MET A 1 10.94 4.32 34.93
CA MET A 1 12.28 3.77 35.27
C MET A 1 13.21 4.95 35.47
N THR A 2 14.25 4.81 36.30
CA THR A 2 15.31 5.84 36.42
C THR A 2 16.58 5.37 35.72
N PRO A 3 17.31 6.26 35.02
CA PRO A 3 18.54 5.89 34.32
C PRO A 3 19.62 5.51 35.33
N GLN A 4 20.42 4.51 35.00
CA GLN A 4 21.45 3.94 35.91
C GLN A 4 22.84 4.46 35.57
N GLY A 5 23.61 4.86 36.58
CA GLY A 5 25.00 5.31 36.44
C GLY A 5 25.87 4.86 37.62
N HIS A 6 27.12 5.32 37.66
CA HIS A 6 28.06 5.12 38.77
C HIS A 6 28.49 6.46 39.40
N GLN A 7 29.07 6.41 40.59
CA GLN A 7 29.44 7.62 41.37
C GLN A 7 30.89 8.09 41.18
N ASN A 8 31.69 7.40 40.37
CA ASN A 8 33.08 7.83 40.09
C ASN A 8 33.11 9.15 39.30
N ASN A 9 34.22 9.89 39.46
CA ASN A 9 34.51 11.09 38.65
C ASN A 9 34.61 10.75 37.16
N PRO A 10 34.18 11.65 36.27
CA PRO A 10 34.20 11.39 34.83
C PRO A 10 35.63 11.20 34.29
N ALA A 11 35.77 10.35 33.28
CA ALA A 11 37.03 10.13 32.59
C ALA A 11 37.35 11.25 31.58
N ALA A 12 36.32 11.97 31.11
CA ALA A 12 36.42 13.21 30.35
C ALA A 12 35.37 14.22 30.83
N THR A 13 35.70 15.51 30.82
CA THR A 13 34.73 16.54 31.19
C THR A 13 33.76 16.86 30.06
N ARG A 14 34.19 16.63 28.80
CA ARG A 14 33.38 16.88 27.61
C ARG A 14 33.60 15.83 26.52
N LEU A 15 32.58 15.65 25.70
CA LEU A 15 32.55 14.72 24.58
C LEU A 15 32.19 15.44 23.29
N VAL A 16 32.93 15.20 22.22
CA VAL A 16 32.59 15.64 20.87
C VAL A 16 32.18 14.40 20.05
N LEU A 17 30.91 14.32 19.68
CA LEU A 17 30.33 13.28 18.85
C LEU A 17 30.17 13.81 17.43
N ILE A 18 30.87 13.20 16.47
CA ILE A 18 30.89 13.58 15.07
C ILE A 18 30.33 12.41 14.25
N VAL A 19 29.27 12.67 13.49
CA VAL A 19 28.63 11.66 12.63
C VAL A 19 28.66 12.14 11.19
N GLY A 20 29.38 11.41 10.33
CA GLY A 20 29.41 11.63 8.89
C GLY A 20 28.39 10.75 8.20
N ASP A 21 27.18 11.29 7.97
CA ASP A 21 26.00 10.58 7.46
C ASP A 21 26.31 9.87 6.12
N GLY A 22 25.87 8.62 5.99
CA GLY A 22 26.05 7.83 4.76
C GLY A 22 27.49 7.37 4.47
N LEU A 23 28.42 7.44 5.43
CA LEU A 23 29.80 6.99 5.27
C LEU A 23 29.96 5.46 5.43
N ARG A 24 30.20 4.77 4.32
CA ARG A 24 30.50 3.33 4.33
C ARG A 24 31.94 3.03 4.78
N ALA A 25 32.12 1.96 5.55
CA ALA A 25 33.41 1.62 6.15
C ALA A 25 34.51 1.28 5.13
N ASP A 26 34.17 0.53 4.08
CA ASP A 26 35.17 0.04 3.12
C ASP A 26 35.78 1.15 2.26
N THR A 27 35.01 2.16 1.80
CA THR A 27 35.57 3.32 1.09
C THR A 27 36.39 4.19 2.04
N PHE A 28 35.92 4.38 3.28
CA PHE A 28 36.64 5.15 4.29
C PHE A 28 38.02 4.57 4.62
N PHE A 29 38.11 3.25 4.83
CA PHE A 29 39.36 2.58 5.16
C PHE A 29 40.23 2.25 3.94
N SER A 30 39.70 2.38 2.73
CA SER A 30 40.43 2.07 1.50
C SER A 30 41.68 2.93 1.31
N LEU A 31 42.71 2.34 0.71
CA LEU A 31 43.93 3.02 0.31
C LEU A 31 43.87 3.38 -1.18
N ASN A 32 44.15 4.64 -1.51
CA ASN A 32 44.42 5.03 -2.88
C ASN A 32 45.92 4.81 -3.16
N ASN A 33 46.24 3.68 -3.79
CA ASN A 33 47.59 3.10 -3.90
C ASN A 33 48.22 2.77 -2.53
N VAL A 34 48.66 3.78 -1.79
CA VAL A 34 49.30 3.65 -0.45
C VAL A 34 48.84 4.75 0.52
N THR A 35 48.09 5.75 0.05
CA THR A 35 47.65 6.89 0.87
C THR A 35 46.18 6.77 1.24
N SER A 36 45.85 7.07 2.50
CA SER A 36 44.48 7.20 2.97
C SER A 36 43.86 8.51 2.48
N ARG A 37 42.56 8.49 2.16
CA ARG A 37 41.77 9.71 1.91
C ARG A 37 41.39 10.46 3.18
N ALA A 38 41.47 9.78 4.33
CA ALA A 38 41.30 10.37 5.65
C ALA A 38 42.64 10.25 6.43
N PRO A 39 43.69 11.01 6.06
CA PRO A 39 45.00 10.89 6.70
C PRO A 39 45.00 11.29 8.18
N TYR A 40 44.23 12.30 8.59
CA TYR A 40 44.16 12.70 9.99
C TYR A 40 43.51 11.62 10.86
N LEU A 41 42.30 11.18 10.51
CA LEU A 41 41.60 10.13 11.24
C LEU A 41 42.37 8.81 11.21
N ARG A 42 43.09 8.51 10.11
CA ARG A 42 44.01 7.38 10.08
C ARG A 42 45.15 7.51 11.09
N SER A 43 45.77 8.67 11.18
CA SER A 43 46.81 8.92 12.19
C SER A 43 46.28 8.78 13.63
N VAL A 44 45.02 9.14 13.87
CA VAL A 44 44.35 8.93 15.16
C VAL A 44 44.23 7.44 15.46
N MET A 45 43.76 6.63 14.50
CA MET A 45 43.66 5.17 14.68
C MET A 45 45.01 4.50 14.92
N GLU A 46 46.06 4.97 14.26
CA GLU A 46 47.39 4.37 14.34
C GLU A 46 48.14 4.74 15.64
N ASN A 47 47.89 5.94 16.19
CA ASN A 47 48.71 6.47 17.27
C ASN A 47 47.96 6.73 18.59
N ASN A 48 46.70 7.18 18.53
CA ASN A 48 46.05 7.85 19.66
C ASN A 48 44.69 7.28 20.06
N GLY A 49 44.04 6.47 19.21
CA GLY A 49 42.66 6.04 19.38
C GLY A 49 42.42 4.54 19.27
N THR A 50 41.23 4.13 19.70
CA THR A 50 40.67 2.79 19.46
C THR A 50 39.71 2.86 18.28
N TRP A 51 39.73 1.85 17.41
CA TRP A 51 38.97 1.85 16.16
C TRP A 51 38.30 0.50 15.88
N GLY A 52 37.29 0.51 15.02
CA GLY A 52 36.65 -0.70 14.52
C GLY A 52 35.55 -0.43 13.51
N ILE A 53 34.69 -1.43 13.32
CA ILE A 53 33.46 -1.32 12.56
C ILE A 53 32.28 -1.17 13.53
N SER A 54 31.46 -0.15 13.28
CA SER A 54 30.15 0.00 13.91
C SER A 54 29.11 -0.66 13.00
N HIS A 55 28.44 -1.68 13.55
CA HIS A 55 27.39 -2.42 12.86
C HIS A 55 26.05 -1.75 13.14
N THR A 56 25.52 -1.07 12.12
CA THR A 56 24.14 -0.55 12.17
C THR A 56 23.14 -1.68 11.97
N ARG A 57 21.93 -1.43 12.46
CA ARG A 57 20.80 -2.30 12.17
C ARG A 57 19.93 -1.61 11.17
N VAL A 58 19.31 -2.46 10.40
CA VAL A 58 18.31 -2.06 9.45
C VAL A 58 17.08 -1.49 10.21
N PRO A 59 16.43 -0.41 9.75
CA PRO A 59 16.60 0.18 8.43
C PRO A 59 17.81 1.07 8.49
N THR A 60 18.71 0.94 7.51
CA THR A 60 19.89 1.79 7.35
C THR A 60 19.46 3.13 6.81
N GLU A 61 18.61 3.82 7.55
CA GLU A 61 18.08 5.16 7.31
C GLU A 61 18.65 6.07 8.39
N SER A 62 18.76 7.37 8.11
CA SER A 62 19.56 8.24 8.97
C SER A 62 19.02 8.32 10.40
N ARG A 63 17.71 8.48 10.56
CA ARG A 63 17.08 8.59 11.89
C ARG A 63 17.33 7.35 12.79
N PRO A 64 16.99 6.11 12.38
CA PRO A 64 17.24 4.91 13.20
C PRO A 64 18.70 4.76 13.64
N GLY A 65 19.65 5.06 12.74
CA GLY A 65 21.08 5.01 13.06
C GLY A 65 21.47 6.03 14.12
N HIS A 66 21.00 7.28 13.98
CA HIS A 66 21.21 8.32 14.98
C HIS A 66 20.59 7.99 16.35
N VAL A 67 19.36 7.46 16.37
CA VAL A 67 18.71 7.02 17.61
C VAL A 67 19.49 5.88 18.27
N ALA A 68 20.04 4.94 17.49
CA ALA A 68 20.90 3.89 18.02
C ALA A 68 22.18 4.48 18.65
N ILE A 69 22.87 5.40 17.96
CA ILE A 69 24.11 6.01 18.44
C ILE A 69 23.90 6.83 19.72
N ILE A 70 22.82 7.63 19.77
CA ILE A 70 22.61 8.67 20.79
C ILE A 70 21.73 8.19 21.97
N ALA A 71 20.77 7.30 21.72
CA ALA A 71 19.87 6.75 22.76
C ALA A 71 20.15 5.28 23.10
N GLY A 72 20.93 4.57 22.28
CA GLY A 72 21.23 3.16 22.47
C GLY A 72 20.01 2.28 22.20
N LEU A 73 19.04 2.78 21.44
CA LEU A 73 17.75 2.16 21.16
C LEU A 73 17.65 1.85 19.68
N TYR A 74 17.20 0.65 19.33
CA TYR A 74 16.79 0.33 17.97
C TYR A 74 15.30 0.60 17.83
N GLU A 75 14.93 1.53 16.93
CA GLU A 75 13.53 1.86 16.69
C GLU A 75 12.79 0.67 16.06
N ASP A 76 11.51 0.52 16.41
CA ASP A 76 10.64 -0.50 15.83
C ASP A 76 10.34 -0.13 14.37
N PRO A 77 10.55 -1.06 13.42
CA PRO A 77 10.18 -0.90 12.03
C PRO A 77 8.80 -0.30 11.72
N SER A 78 7.82 -0.59 12.58
CA SER A 78 6.46 -0.07 12.45
C SER A 78 6.33 1.44 12.69
N ALA A 79 7.34 2.09 13.28
CA ALA A 79 7.36 3.55 13.48
C ALA A 79 7.31 4.32 12.15
N ILE A 80 7.81 3.72 11.05
CA ILE A 80 7.76 4.26 9.69
C ILE A 80 6.32 4.56 9.23
N ALA A 81 5.36 3.74 9.67
CA ALA A 81 3.95 3.93 9.30
C ALA A 81 3.35 5.24 9.89
N ARG A 82 4.06 5.90 10.80
CA ARG A 82 3.68 7.19 11.40
C ARG A 82 4.45 8.38 10.81
N GLY A 83 5.34 8.15 9.84
CA GLY A 83 6.12 9.17 9.16
C GLY A 83 7.53 9.35 9.75
N TRP A 84 8.50 9.68 8.88
CA TRP A 84 9.92 9.83 9.27
C TRP A 84 10.24 11.14 10.00
N LYS A 85 9.40 12.18 9.84
CA LYS A 85 9.68 13.54 10.31
C LYS A 85 9.34 13.82 11.77
N GLU A 86 8.48 13.01 12.38
CA GLU A 86 8.11 13.17 13.79
C GLU A 86 8.32 11.86 14.55
N ASN A 87 8.83 11.96 15.77
CA ASN A 87 9.01 10.78 16.61
C ASN A 87 7.70 10.42 17.32
N PRO A 88 7.09 9.24 17.05
CA PRO A 88 5.84 8.87 17.71
C PRO A 88 6.02 8.42 19.16
N VAL A 89 7.26 8.26 19.64
CA VAL A 89 7.58 7.73 20.98
C VAL A 89 8.72 8.50 21.62
N GLU A 90 8.44 9.24 22.69
CA GLU A 90 9.49 9.88 23.50
C GLU A 90 10.49 8.83 24.03
N PHE A 91 11.78 9.13 23.91
CA PHE A 91 12.86 8.29 24.43
C PHE A 91 13.90 9.14 25.16
N ASP A 92 14.61 8.51 26.08
CA ASP A 92 15.75 9.11 26.79
C ASP A 92 17.05 8.93 25.99
N SER A 93 17.97 9.88 26.07
CA SER A 93 19.20 9.92 25.29
C SER A 93 20.40 10.46 26.06
N LEU A 94 21.60 10.33 25.48
CA LEU A 94 22.81 10.95 26.02
C LEU A 94 22.64 12.45 26.26
N PHE A 95 21.93 13.16 25.37
CA PHE A 95 21.75 14.60 25.47
C PHE A 95 20.86 14.95 26.68
N ASN A 96 19.83 14.14 26.95
CA ASN A 96 18.99 14.29 28.14
C ASN A 96 19.77 14.06 29.44
N GLN A 97 20.73 13.13 29.44
CA GLN A 97 21.55 12.77 30.60
C GLN A 97 22.78 13.68 30.79
N SER A 98 23.15 14.45 29.77
CA SER A 98 24.21 15.45 29.84
C SER A 98 23.82 16.66 30.70
N ARG A 99 24.82 17.44 31.12
CA ARG A 99 24.56 18.75 31.75
C ARG A 99 24.16 19.78 30.70
N HIS A 100 24.80 19.75 29.54
CA HIS A 100 24.51 20.62 28.43
C HIS A 100 24.92 19.96 27.10
N THR A 101 24.14 20.18 26.05
CA THR A 101 24.46 19.71 24.70
C THR A 101 24.35 20.85 23.68
N TRP A 102 25.37 21.00 22.84
CA TRP A 102 25.34 21.88 21.66
C TRP A 102 25.38 21.05 20.37
N CYS A 103 24.45 21.30 19.46
CA CYS A 103 24.28 20.53 18.23
C CYS A 103 24.35 21.41 16.97
N TRP A 104 25.05 20.95 15.93
CA TRP A 104 25.08 21.57 14.60
C TRP A 104 24.80 20.55 13.49
N GLY A 105 23.98 20.92 12.50
CA GLY A 105 23.75 20.09 11.31
C GLY A 105 22.34 20.19 10.71
N SER A 106 21.79 19.06 10.26
CA SER A 106 20.57 19.02 9.46
C SER A 106 19.30 19.34 10.26
N PRO A 107 18.34 20.10 9.67
CA PRO A 107 17.00 20.29 10.22
C PRO A 107 16.16 19.02 10.32
N ASP A 108 16.52 17.92 9.64
CA ASP A 108 15.78 16.65 9.72
C ASP A 108 16.24 15.77 10.90
N ILE A 109 17.46 15.97 11.42
CA ILE A 109 18.02 15.16 12.52
C ILE A 109 17.95 15.87 13.87
N LEU A 110 18.46 17.10 13.96
CA LEU A 110 18.66 17.76 15.25
C LEU A 110 17.38 17.95 16.09
N PRO A 111 16.23 18.34 15.51
CA PRO A 111 15.02 18.59 16.29
C PRO A 111 14.51 17.36 17.06
N MET A 112 14.76 16.13 16.59
CA MET A 112 14.23 14.93 17.23
C MET A 112 14.79 14.69 18.64
N PHE A 113 16.01 15.16 18.91
CA PHE A 113 16.65 15.04 20.23
C PHE A 113 16.46 16.27 21.12
N ALA A 114 16.06 17.41 20.53
CA ALA A 114 15.69 18.61 21.26
C ALA A 114 14.23 18.59 21.72
N ALA A 115 13.33 18.02 20.90
CA ALA A 115 11.92 17.83 21.20
C ALA A 115 11.77 16.80 22.33
N GLY A 116 11.30 17.24 23.51
CA GLY A 116 11.22 16.42 24.73
C GLY A 116 12.24 16.77 25.81
N SER A 117 13.14 17.72 25.55
CA SER A 117 14.00 18.31 26.59
C SER A 117 13.18 19.14 27.58
N GLU A 118 12.85 18.57 28.75
CA GLU A 118 12.16 19.31 29.83
C GLU A 118 12.97 20.51 30.38
N ARG A 119 14.27 20.58 30.08
CA ARG A 119 15.25 21.40 30.81
C ARG A 119 15.92 22.51 29.99
N GLY A 120 15.64 22.61 28.68
CA GLY A 120 16.18 23.67 27.82
C GLY A 120 17.71 23.70 27.72
N HIS A 121 18.39 22.58 28.01
CA HIS A 121 19.85 22.45 28.02
C HIS A 121 20.42 21.81 26.73
N ILE A 122 19.61 21.71 25.68
CA ILE A 122 19.99 21.21 24.36
C ILE A 122 19.79 22.34 23.36
N GLU A 123 20.88 22.87 22.81
CA GLU A 123 20.86 23.97 21.84
C GLU A 123 21.18 23.44 20.44
N THR A 124 20.37 23.80 19.45
CA THR A 124 20.52 23.34 18.07
C THR A 124 20.77 24.52 17.12
N SER A 125 21.67 24.34 16.16
CA SER A 125 21.96 25.28 15.08
C SER A 125 21.95 24.54 13.75
N MET A 126 21.08 24.95 12.84
CA MET A 126 20.83 24.24 11.57
C MET A 126 20.97 25.19 10.38
N TYR A 127 21.37 24.65 9.23
CA TYR A 127 21.22 25.34 7.94
C TYR A 127 19.74 25.30 7.48
N ALA A 128 19.39 26.08 6.45
CA ALA A 128 18.02 26.08 5.93
C ALA A 128 17.72 24.77 5.18
N ALA A 129 16.48 24.27 5.24
CA ALA A 129 16.10 23.01 4.60
C ALA A 129 16.22 23.07 3.06
N GLU A 130 16.14 24.26 2.48
CA GLU A 130 16.32 24.49 1.05
C GLU A 130 17.78 24.33 0.59
N GLU A 131 18.75 24.29 1.53
CA GLU A 131 20.17 24.07 1.24
C GLU A 131 20.48 22.57 1.04
N GLU A 132 19.57 21.65 1.40
CA GLU A 132 19.65 20.20 1.15
C GLU A 132 19.24 19.84 -0.30
N ASP A 133 19.78 20.58 -1.29
CA ASP A 133 19.48 20.34 -2.70
C ASP A 133 20.42 19.29 -3.31
N PHE A 134 19.91 18.06 -3.48
CA PHE A 134 20.60 16.94 -4.13
C PHE A 134 20.97 17.20 -5.61
N ALA A 135 20.44 18.25 -6.24
CA ALA A 135 20.79 18.66 -7.59
C ALA A 135 21.84 19.79 -7.65
N SER A 136 22.24 20.34 -6.49
CA SER A 136 23.31 21.33 -6.40
C SER A 136 24.68 20.72 -6.69
N SER A 137 25.64 21.52 -7.17
CA SER A 137 26.91 21.02 -7.70
C SER A 137 27.94 20.60 -6.65
N ASP A 138 27.74 20.90 -5.36
CA ASP A 138 28.70 20.54 -4.30
C ASP A 138 28.04 20.42 -2.91
N ALA A 139 27.68 19.19 -2.52
CA ALA A 139 27.07 18.92 -1.21
C ALA A 139 28.05 19.03 -0.02
N SER A 140 29.37 19.11 -0.27
CA SER A 140 30.37 19.22 0.81
C SER A 140 30.32 20.57 1.57
N LEU A 141 29.59 21.53 1.00
CA LEU A 141 29.31 22.82 1.62
C LEU A 141 28.48 22.69 2.91
N LEU A 142 27.61 21.67 3.01
CA LEU A 142 26.83 21.39 4.21
C LEU A 142 27.73 21.02 5.40
N ASP A 143 28.76 20.21 5.15
CA ASP A 143 29.73 19.81 6.17
C ASP A 143 30.60 21.00 6.58
N THR A 144 31.04 21.79 5.60
CA THR A 144 31.85 23.00 5.83
C THR A 144 31.09 24.04 6.65
N TRP A 145 29.78 24.20 6.40
CA TRP A 145 28.92 25.07 7.20
C TRP A 145 28.95 24.69 8.69
N VAL A 146 28.90 23.39 9.01
CA VAL A 146 28.95 22.90 10.39
C VAL A 146 30.28 23.29 11.03
N PHE A 147 31.39 23.03 10.35
CA PHE A 147 32.72 23.36 10.86
C PHE A 147 32.90 24.87 11.10
N ASP A 148 32.51 25.70 10.13
CA ASP A 148 32.63 27.16 10.24
C ASP A 148 31.76 27.74 11.36
N LYS A 149 30.57 27.16 11.59
CA LYS A 149 29.69 27.56 12.71
C LYS A 149 30.28 27.21 14.06
N VAL A 150 30.89 26.04 14.21
CA VAL A 150 31.58 25.65 15.45
C VAL A 150 32.76 26.59 15.73
N GLU A 151 33.58 26.90 14.73
CA GLU A 151 34.68 27.85 14.88
C GLU A 151 34.20 29.25 15.28
N ALA A 152 33.17 29.77 14.61
CA ALA A 152 32.59 31.06 14.95
C ALA A 152 32.02 31.06 16.38
N PHE A 153 31.41 29.96 16.81
CA PHE A 153 30.87 29.79 18.16
C PHE A 153 31.97 29.88 19.22
N PHE A 154 33.07 29.14 19.08
CA PHE A 154 34.18 29.22 20.05
C PHE A 154 34.91 30.58 20.02
N LYS A 155 35.05 31.22 18.85
CA LYS A 155 35.54 32.60 18.75
C LYS A 155 34.64 33.57 19.53
N SER A 156 33.32 33.43 19.44
CA SER A 156 32.38 34.26 20.19
C SER A 156 32.43 33.99 21.70
N ALA A 157 32.63 32.73 22.11
CA ALA A 157 32.71 32.33 23.50
C ALA A 157 33.88 32.97 24.26
N SER A 158 34.99 33.26 23.58
CA SER A 158 36.11 34.00 24.19
C SER A 158 35.73 35.42 24.65
N HIS A 159 34.65 35.99 24.11
CA HIS A 159 34.17 37.35 24.43
C HIS A 159 32.87 37.35 25.26
N ASP A 160 32.12 36.23 25.30
CA ASP A 160 30.91 36.07 26.12
C ASP A 160 31.23 35.27 27.39
N LYS A 161 31.34 35.98 28.51
CA LYS A 161 31.65 35.37 29.82
C LYS A 161 30.65 34.28 30.23
N ARG A 162 29.35 34.48 29.96
CA ARG A 162 28.31 33.52 30.35
C ARG A 162 28.39 32.25 29.51
N LEU A 163 28.64 32.40 28.21
CA LEU A 163 28.87 31.26 27.33
C LEU A 163 30.14 30.50 27.72
N ASN A 164 31.23 31.22 27.99
CA ASN A 164 32.48 30.63 28.45
C ASN A 164 32.31 29.81 29.75
N GLU A 165 31.59 30.34 30.73
CA GLU A 165 31.28 29.62 31.98
C GLU A 165 30.47 28.34 31.74
N ARG A 166 29.54 28.34 30.77
CA ARG A 166 28.77 27.15 30.41
C ARG A 166 29.63 26.09 29.71
N LEU A 167 30.54 26.52 28.83
CA LEU A 167 31.45 25.62 28.09
C LEU A 167 32.48 24.93 28.99
N HIS A 168 32.80 25.51 30.15
CA HIS A 168 33.74 24.93 31.12
C HIS A 168 33.06 24.06 32.19
N GLN A 169 31.77 23.75 32.05
CA GLN A 169 31.08 22.81 32.94
C GLN A 169 31.47 21.36 32.63
N ASP A 170 31.25 20.45 33.59
CA ASP A 170 31.42 19.01 33.37
C ASP A 170 30.20 18.38 32.67
N ARG A 171 30.41 17.22 32.04
CA ARG A 171 29.36 16.39 31.39
C ARG A 171 28.69 17.11 30.22
N VAL A 172 29.50 17.81 29.45
CA VAL A 172 29.11 18.54 28.26
C VAL A 172 29.22 17.65 27.02
N ILE A 173 28.26 17.76 26.10
CA ILE A 173 28.31 17.11 24.78
C ILE A 173 28.27 18.16 23.67
N PHE A 174 29.10 17.95 22.64
CA PHE A 174 29.03 18.65 21.36
C PHE A 174 28.69 17.63 20.28
N PHE A 175 27.65 17.88 19.49
CA PHE A 175 27.20 17.00 18.43
C PHE A 175 27.30 17.69 17.07
N LEU A 176 28.06 17.09 16.16
CA LEU A 176 28.26 17.58 14.80
C LEU A 176 27.72 16.54 13.82
N HIS A 177 26.69 16.92 13.07
CA HIS A 177 26.05 16.11 12.06
C HIS A 177 26.43 16.59 10.66
N LEU A 178 27.11 15.73 9.88
CA LEU A 178 27.69 16.06 8.58
C LEU A 178 26.95 15.28 7.48
N LEU A 179 26.13 15.98 6.67
CA LEU A 179 25.19 15.39 5.69
C LEU A 179 25.78 15.27 4.26
N GLY A 180 26.90 15.91 3.97
CA GLY A 180 27.44 16.03 2.61
C GLY A 180 27.80 14.68 1.97
N LEU A 181 28.23 13.71 2.76
CA LEU A 181 28.57 12.35 2.30
C LEU A 181 27.34 11.59 1.80
N ASP A 182 26.26 11.52 2.57
CA ASP A 182 25.01 10.88 2.15
C ASP A 182 24.43 11.53 0.88
N THR A 183 24.38 12.86 0.86
CA THR A 183 23.88 13.64 -0.28
C THR A 183 24.66 13.31 -1.57
N ASN A 184 26.00 13.29 -1.50
CA ASN A 184 26.84 12.91 -2.62
C ASN A 184 26.71 11.41 -2.98
N GLY A 185 26.47 10.55 -2.00
CA GLY A 185 26.27 9.12 -2.19
C GLY A 185 25.01 8.81 -3.00
N HIS A 186 23.89 9.50 -2.74
CA HIS A 186 22.67 9.39 -3.54
C HIS A 186 22.84 9.95 -4.95
N ALA A 187 23.36 11.18 -5.05
CA ALA A 187 23.46 11.93 -6.30
C ALA A 187 24.50 11.34 -7.26
N HIS A 188 25.69 10.99 -6.75
CA HIS A 188 26.86 10.64 -7.56
C HIS A 188 27.36 9.21 -7.38
N LYS A 189 26.84 8.46 -6.38
CA LYS A 189 27.21 7.07 -6.06
C LYS A 189 28.53 6.99 -5.27
N PRO A 190 28.72 5.99 -4.40
CA PRO A 190 29.84 5.97 -3.45
C PRO A 190 31.23 5.75 -4.06
N HIS A 191 31.31 5.42 -5.35
CA HIS A 191 32.57 5.27 -6.08
C HIS A 191 32.94 6.51 -6.91
N SER A 192 32.13 7.58 -6.85
CA SER A 192 32.38 8.84 -7.56
C SER A 192 33.50 9.67 -6.93
N ASP A 193 34.12 10.52 -7.75
CA ASP A 193 35.12 11.46 -7.27
C ASP A 193 34.52 12.49 -6.31
N GLU A 194 33.24 12.84 -6.44
CA GLU A 194 32.50 13.74 -5.54
C GLU A 194 32.42 13.15 -4.13
N TYR A 195 31.91 11.92 -4.00
CA TYR A 195 31.81 11.23 -2.70
C TYR A 195 33.19 11.02 -2.07
N LEU A 196 34.17 10.57 -2.86
CA LEU A 196 35.53 10.32 -2.37
C LEU A 196 36.26 11.60 -1.95
N ARG A 197 36.07 12.72 -2.65
CA ARG A 197 36.61 14.03 -2.24
C ARG A 197 35.94 14.56 -0.98
N ASN A 198 34.65 14.30 -0.79
CA ASN A 198 33.95 14.70 0.43
C ASN A 198 34.53 14.02 1.68
N ILE A 199 35.02 12.78 1.59
CA ILE A 199 35.74 12.12 2.69
C ILE A 199 36.97 12.95 3.12
N GLU A 200 37.71 13.48 2.16
CA GLU A 200 38.89 14.33 2.43
C GLU A 200 38.51 15.68 3.05
N VAL A 201 37.34 16.24 2.67
CA VAL A 201 36.79 17.46 3.28
C VAL A 201 36.44 17.21 4.74
N VAL A 202 35.74 16.11 5.03
CA VAL A 202 35.37 15.73 6.39
C VAL A 202 36.61 15.48 7.25
N ASP A 203 37.62 14.75 6.76
CA ASP A 203 38.85 14.50 7.52
C ASP A 203 39.58 15.80 7.91
N ARG A 204 39.76 16.73 6.97
CA ARG A 204 40.36 18.04 7.25
C ARG A 204 39.51 18.90 8.19
N GLY A 205 38.19 18.85 8.04
CA GLY A 205 37.27 19.56 8.92
C GLY A 205 37.33 19.04 10.36
N VAL A 206 37.34 17.72 10.54
CA VAL A 206 37.51 17.09 11.85
C VAL A 206 38.85 17.49 12.48
N GLN A 207 39.95 17.49 11.72
CA GLN A 207 41.24 17.97 12.22
C GLN A 207 41.15 19.40 12.75
N ARG A 208 40.57 20.33 11.96
CA ARG A 208 40.37 21.74 12.38
C ARG A 208 39.56 21.85 13.65
N ILE A 209 38.48 21.08 13.78
CA ILE A 209 37.64 21.12 15.00
C ILE A 209 38.42 20.62 16.22
N VAL A 210 39.19 19.54 16.09
CA VAL A 210 40.02 19.07 17.20
C VAL A 210 41.02 20.16 17.61
N GLU A 211 41.69 20.81 16.66
CA GLU A 211 42.61 21.92 16.94
C GLU A 211 41.91 23.07 17.71
N VAL A 212 40.71 23.48 17.30
CA VAL A 212 39.90 24.51 17.98
C VAL A 212 39.61 24.13 19.43
N PHE A 213 39.22 22.89 19.68
CA PHE A 213 38.90 22.41 21.02
C PHE A 213 40.14 22.34 21.92
N GLU A 214 41.24 21.77 21.42
CA GLU A 214 42.49 21.66 22.17
C GLU A 214 43.11 23.03 22.47
N GLU A 215 43.04 23.98 21.52
CA GLU A 215 43.51 25.35 21.71
C GLU A 215 42.64 26.15 22.70
N PHE A 216 41.32 25.97 22.67
CA PHE A 216 40.40 26.72 23.53
C PHE A 216 40.46 26.25 25.00
N TYR A 217 40.54 24.94 25.25
CA TYR A 217 40.46 24.39 26.61
C TYR A 217 41.81 24.12 27.27
N GLN A 218 42.81 23.66 26.51
CA GLN A 218 44.19 23.39 26.98
C GLN A 218 44.28 22.51 28.25
N ASP A 219 43.31 21.62 28.49
CA ASP A 219 43.22 20.83 29.72
C ASP A 219 43.32 19.31 29.50
N GLN A 220 43.35 18.86 28.24
CA GLN A 220 43.38 17.44 27.86
C GLN A 220 42.22 16.62 28.45
N GLN A 221 41.05 17.25 28.68
CA GLN A 221 39.86 16.59 29.24
C GLN A 221 38.72 16.39 28.23
N THR A 222 39.04 16.43 26.93
CA THR A 222 38.09 16.18 25.84
C THR A 222 38.22 14.76 25.31
N ALA A 223 37.09 14.08 25.15
CA ALA A 223 36.99 12.83 24.40
C ALA A 223 36.27 13.08 23.06
N TYR A 224 36.61 12.29 22.06
CA TYR A 224 36.06 12.41 20.71
C TYR A 224 35.58 11.06 20.20
N ILE A 225 34.48 11.07 19.45
CA ILE A 225 33.90 9.91 18.75
C ILE A 225 33.61 10.34 17.32
N PHE A 226 34.15 9.60 16.35
CA PHE A 226 33.80 9.73 14.94
C PHE A 226 33.15 8.43 14.44
N THR A 227 31.97 8.53 13.83
CA THR A 227 31.27 7.37 13.26
C THR A 227 30.32 7.77 12.14
N SER A 228 29.51 6.82 11.66
CA SER A 228 28.39 7.03 10.74
C SER A 228 27.15 6.27 11.22
N ASP A 229 25.98 6.76 10.82
CA ASP A 229 24.67 6.18 11.07
C ASP A 229 24.33 5.03 10.09
N HIS A 230 24.76 5.13 8.84
CA HIS A 230 24.77 4.05 7.85
C HIS A 230 25.85 4.27 6.79
N GLY A 231 25.97 3.31 5.87
CA GLY A 231 26.74 3.45 4.63
C GLY A 231 25.83 3.61 3.40
N MET A 232 26.32 3.18 2.24
CA MET A 232 25.66 3.40 0.95
C MET A 232 25.95 2.26 -0.03
N THR A 233 24.92 1.73 -0.69
CA THR A 233 25.08 0.71 -1.74
C THR A 233 25.78 1.27 -2.98
N ASP A 234 26.33 0.40 -3.82
CA ASP A 234 27.03 0.79 -5.05
C ASP A 234 26.19 1.61 -6.03
N TRP A 235 24.85 1.51 -5.98
CA TRP A 235 23.93 2.28 -6.80
C TRP A 235 23.35 3.51 -6.07
N GLY A 236 23.94 3.92 -4.94
CA GLY A 236 23.61 5.17 -4.25
C GLY A 236 22.21 5.15 -3.67
N SER A 237 21.94 4.10 -2.89
CA SER A 237 20.73 3.93 -2.08
C SER A 237 21.14 3.31 -0.75
N HIS A 238 20.33 3.51 0.28
CA HIS A 238 20.42 2.80 1.55
C HIS A 238 19.02 2.36 2.04
N GLY A 239 18.87 1.94 3.29
CA GLY A 239 17.63 1.42 3.89
C GLY A 239 17.50 -0.11 3.89
N ALA A 240 18.41 -0.83 3.23
CA ALA A 240 18.46 -2.29 3.17
C ALA A 240 19.46 -2.83 4.19
N GLY A 241 20.17 -3.93 3.90
CA GLY A 241 21.16 -4.48 4.84
C GLY A 241 22.34 -5.12 4.15
N ASP A 242 22.73 -4.54 3.01
CA ASP A 242 24.02 -4.85 2.42
C ASP A 242 25.15 -4.45 3.40
N PRO A 243 26.29 -5.18 3.45
CA PRO A 243 27.45 -4.78 4.24
C PRO A 243 27.90 -3.35 3.96
N SER A 244 27.80 -2.87 2.71
CA SER A 244 28.14 -1.48 2.35
C SER A 244 27.24 -0.44 3.00
N GLU A 245 26.05 -0.81 3.47
CA GLU A 245 25.15 0.05 4.23
C GLU A 245 25.26 -0.18 5.74
N THR A 246 25.57 -1.42 6.14
CA THR A 246 25.48 -1.86 7.54
C THR A 246 26.79 -1.75 8.32
N GLU A 247 27.91 -1.63 7.62
CA GLU A 247 29.23 -1.46 8.20
C GLU A 247 29.68 0.00 8.06
N THR A 248 29.81 0.68 9.21
CA THR A 248 30.24 2.07 9.31
C THR A 248 31.56 2.16 10.08
N PRO A 249 32.42 3.17 9.83
CA PRO A 249 33.61 3.35 10.63
C PRO A 249 33.26 3.78 12.06
N VAL A 250 34.08 3.41 13.03
CA VAL A 250 34.01 3.99 14.39
C VAL A 250 35.40 4.18 14.97
N ILE A 251 35.65 5.38 15.51
CA ILE A 251 36.93 5.79 16.08
C ILE A 251 36.67 6.57 17.36
N PHE A 252 37.35 6.19 18.45
CA PHE A 252 37.34 6.87 19.74
C PHE A 252 38.76 7.34 20.07
N TRP A 253 38.92 8.56 20.59
CA TRP A 253 40.21 9.06 21.09
C TRP A 253 40.05 10.17 22.13
N GLY A 254 41.16 10.59 22.75
CA GLY A 254 41.19 11.64 23.78
C GLY A 254 41.08 11.11 25.20
N SER A 255 40.62 11.96 26.12
CA SER A 255 40.59 11.67 27.55
C SER A 255 39.73 10.45 27.89
N GLY A 256 40.28 9.53 28.68
CA GLY A 256 39.56 8.33 29.13
C GLY A 256 39.42 7.22 28.08
N VAL A 257 39.93 7.40 26.86
CA VAL A 257 39.88 6.40 25.79
C VAL A 257 41.16 5.56 25.73
N ALA A 258 41.02 4.25 25.46
CA ALA A 258 42.13 3.34 25.29
C ALA A 258 43.01 3.65 24.06
N PRO A 259 44.35 3.56 24.19
CA PRO A 259 45.26 3.72 23.05
C PRO A 259 45.19 2.50 22.12
N PRO A 260 45.68 2.63 20.87
CA PRO A 260 45.70 1.53 19.91
C PRO A 260 46.54 0.36 20.42
N ARG A 261 46.06 -0.87 20.17
CA ARG A 261 46.76 -2.09 20.59
C ARG A 261 47.24 -2.89 19.39
N PRO A 262 48.42 -3.55 19.47
CA PRO A 262 48.88 -4.43 18.41
C PRO A 262 47.99 -5.67 18.25
N ALA A 263 47.79 -6.11 17.01
CA ALA A 263 46.94 -7.28 16.69
C ALA A 263 47.43 -8.59 17.34
N TRP A 264 48.73 -8.74 17.61
CA TRP A 264 49.33 -9.95 18.19
C TRP A 264 49.01 -10.16 19.68
N GLN A 265 48.48 -9.15 20.37
CA GLN A 265 48.12 -9.26 21.79
C GLN A 265 46.76 -9.96 22.04
N VAL A 266 46.07 -10.42 20.99
CA VAL A 266 44.79 -11.11 21.10
C VAL A 266 44.99 -12.57 21.54
N LYS A 267 44.50 -12.93 22.73
CA LYS A 267 44.39 -14.33 23.17
C LYS A 267 43.14 -14.96 22.54
N GLY A 268 43.29 -15.70 21.44
CA GLY A 268 42.19 -16.42 20.77
C GLY A 268 42.44 -16.67 19.28
N ARG A 269 41.47 -17.27 18.57
CA ARG A 269 41.51 -17.36 17.09
C ARG A 269 41.41 -15.94 16.52
N VAL A 270 42.51 -15.40 16.00
CA VAL A 270 42.48 -14.21 15.15
C VAL A 270 41.70 -14.60 13.89
N VAL A 271 40.52 -14.01 13.71
CA VAL A 271 39.76 -14.17 12.46
C VAL A 271 40.54 -13.41 11.38
N TYR A 272 41.09 -14.13 10.40
CA TYR A 272 41.79 -13.52 9.28
C TYR A 272 40.76 -12.82 8.39
N ASP A 273 40.69 -11.49 8.47
CA ASP A 273 39.89 -10.64 7.59
C ASP A 273 40.80 -10.03 6.52
N ARG A 274 40.61 -10.44 5.26
CA ARG A 274 41.38 -9.95 4.12
C ARG A 274 41.21 -8.44 3.92
N ARG A 275 40.01 -7.89 4.20
CA ARG A 275 39.72 -6.47 4.01
C ARG A 275 40.60 -5.59 4.88
N VAL A 276 40.84 -6.01 6.13
CA VAL A 276 41.68 -5.26 7.08
C VAL A 276 43.14 -5.20 6.64
N GLN A 277 43.62 -6.25 5.95
CA GLN A 277 44.95 -6.25 5.34
C GLN A 277 44.99 -5.30 4.14
N ASP A 278 43.96 -5.33 3.29
CA ASP A 278 43.84 -4.44 2.14
C ASP A 278 43.72 -2.95 2.57
N TRP A 279 43.16 -2.68 3.76
CA TRP A 279 43.14 -1.35 4.39
C TRP A 279 44.48 -0.92 4.99
N GLY A 280 45.47 -1.82 5.07
CA GLY A 280 46.77 -1.57 5.71
C GLY A 280 46.71 -1.45 7.23
N LEU A 281 45.65 -1.91 7.88
CA LEU A 281 45.42 -1.80 9.34
C LEU A 281 45.59 -3.14 10.09
N GLY A 282 46.02 -4.20 9.40
CA GLY A 282 46.16 -5.55 9.97
C GLY A 282 47.18 -5.69 11.11
N HIS A 283 48.00 -4.67 11.35
CA HIS A 283 48.94 -4.62 12.48
C HIS A 283 48.29 -4.14 13.79
N LEU A 284 47.10 -3.53 13.73
CA LEU A 284 46.35 -3.03 14.87
C LEU A 284 45.15 -3.91 15.19
N ARG A 285 44.76 -3.93 16.46
CA ARG A 285 43.58 -4.64 16.94
C ARG A 285 42.32 -3.86 16.56
N ARG A 286 41.44 -4.51 15.78
CA ARG A 286 40.09 -4.02 15.46
C ARG A 286 39.11 -4.32 16.61
N HIS A 287 38.28 -3.36 16.98
CA HIS A 287 37.24 -3.51 18.01
C HIS A 287 35.85 -3.22 17.44
N ASP A 288 35.16 -4.25 16.93
CA ASP A 288 33.82 -4.05 16.36
C ASP A 288 32.74 -3.92 17.46
N LEU A 289 31.72 -3.10 17.19
CA LEU A 289 30.59 -2.88 18.10
C LEU A 289 29.28 -2.75 17.33
N TYR A 290 28.15 -2.93 18.02
CA TYR A 290 26.86 -2.53 17.46
C TYR A 290 26.61 -1.05 17.76
N GLN A 291 25.93 -0.30 16.87
CA GLN A 291 25.72 1.14 17.08
C GLN A 291 25.14 1.51 18.45
N ALA A 292 24.19 0.72 18.96
CA ALA A 292 23.61 0.96 20.29
C ALA A 292 24.63 0.88 21.44
N ASP A 293 25.77 0.21 21.24
CA ASP A 293 26.86 0.08 22.21
C ASP A 293 27.66 1.39 22.37
N ILE A 294 27.58 2.31 21.41
CA ILE A 294 28.23 3.64 21.49
C ILE A 294 27.65 4.46 22.64
N THR A 295 26.34 4.35 22.87
CA THR A 295 25.65 5.06 23.95
C THR A 295 26.20 4.74 25.35
N PRO A 296 26.25 3.48 25.83
CA PRO A 296 26.82 3.18 27.14
C PRO A 296 28.32 3.50 27.23
N LEU A 297 29.07 3.44 26.12
CA LEU A 297 30.47 3.88 26.07
C LEU A 297 30.60 5.39 26.33
N ALA A 298 29.88 6.22 25.58
CA ALA A 298 29.85 7.67 25.74
C ALA A 298 29.37 8.08 27.16
N ALA A 299 28.31 7.43 27.66
CA ALA A 299 27.81 7.66 29.01
C ALA A 299 28.87 7.34 30.07
N SER A 300 29.62 6.25 29.88
CA SER A 300 30.70 5.84 30.78
C SER A 300 31.90 6.79 30.72
N ILE A 301 32.24 7.37 29.57
CA ILE A 301 33.34 8.35 29.46
C ILE A 301 33.01 9.63 30.26
N LEU A 302 31.77 10.10 30.17
CA LEU A 302 31.29 11.30 30.87
C LEU A 302 30.79 11.05 32.31
N ALA A 303 30.79 9.81 32.79
CA ALA A 303 30.17 9.40 34.05
C ALA A 303 28.72 9.94 34.23
N ILE A 304 27.94 9.91 33.15
CA ILE A 304 26.50 10.22 33.17
C ILE A 304 25.69 8.92 33.22
N PRO A 305 24.42 8.96 33.69
CA PRO A 305 23.56 7.79 33.64
C PRO A 305 23.35 7.28 32.20
N ILE A 306 23.27 5.97 32.05
CA ILE A 306 22.94 5.32 30.77
C ILE A 306 21.44 5.57 30.49
N PRO A 307 21.07 6.02 29.28
CA PRO A 307 19.68 6.30 28.93
C PRO A 307 18.73 5.13 29.20
N VAL A 308 17.50 5.43 29.64
CA VAL A 308 16.60 4.39 30.16
C VAL A 308 16.22 3.31 29.14
N ASN A 309 16.20 3.68 27.85
CA ASN A 309 15.85 2.80 26.74
C ASN A 309 17.06 2.08 26.11
N SER A 310 18.27 2.32 26.61
CA SER A 310 19.49 1.79 25.99
C SER A 310 19.58 0.27 26.12
N VAL A 311 19.70 -0.42 24.99
CA VAL A 311 19.98 -1.87 24.88
C VAL A 311 21.44 -2.16 24.53
N GLY A 312 22.29 -1.13 24.54
CA GLY A 312 23.73 -1.24 24.28
C GLY A 312 24.49 -1.98 25.37
N LYS A 313 25.58 -2.65 24.96
CA LYS A 313 26.54 -3.33 25.83
C LYS A 313 27.79 -2.48 26.00
N LEU A 314 28.23 -2.30 27.24
CA LEU A 314 29.49 -1.60 27.51
C LEU A 314 30.70 -2.50 27.19
N HIS A 315 31.50 -2.10 26.20
CA HIS A 315 32.77 -2.72 25.88
C HIS A 315 33.92 -2.04 26.65
N ILE A 316 34.24 -2.55 27.85
CA ILE A 316 35.23 -1.94 28.77
C ILE A 316 36.65 -1.81 28.19
N GLU A 317 36.93 -2.45 27.05
CA GLU A 317 38.21 -2.40 26.35
C GLU A 317 38.50 -1.03 25.72
N TYR A 318 37.46 -0.24 25.45
CA TYR A 318 37.55 1.13 24.94
C TYR A 318 37.96 2.15 26.02
N LEU A 319 37.92 1.78 27.30
CA LEU A 319 38.15 2.70 28.41
C LEU A 319 39.59 2.60 28.94
N ASN A 320 40.27 3.74 29.03
CA ASN A 320 41.57 3.89 29.69
C ASN A 320 41.41 4.40 31.13
N THR A 321 40.74 3.62 31.96
CA THR A 321 40.44 3.96 33.36
C THR A 321 40.85 2.82 34.30
N SER A 322 40.76 3.04 35.61
CA SER A 322 41.01 1.99 36.61
C SER A 322 40.05 0.80 36.45
N GLU A 323 40.47 -0.39 36.87
CA GLU A 323 39.62 -1.58 36.85
C GLU A 323 38.37 -1.45 37.73
N GLN A 324 38.47 -0.66 38.82
CA GLN A 324 37.32 -0.27 39.63
C GLN A 324 36.30 0.54 38.82
N TYR A 325 36.77 1.49 38.01
CA TYR A 325 35.91 2.31 37.16
C TYR A 325 35.18 1.46 36.13
N LYS A 326 35.93 0.63 35.40
CA LYS A 326 35.37 -0.28 34.39
C LYS A 326 34.32 -1.21 34.97
N SER A 327 34.59 -1.79 36.14
CA SER A 327 33.67 -2.70 36.81
C SER A 327 32.41 -2.00 37.33
N ALA A 328 32.55 -0.79 37.86
CA ALA A 328 31.41 0.02 38.28
C ALA A 328 30.52 0.44 37.09
N ALA A 329 31.13 0.83 35.97
CA ALA A 329 30.43 1.18 34.74
C ALA A 329 29.70 -0.02 34.11
N LEU A 330 30.35 -1.18 34.04
CA LEU A 330 29.73 -2.40 33.54
C LEU A 330 28.57 -2.86 34.43
N PHE A 331 28.70 -2.71 35.75
CA PHE A 331 27.60 -2.98 36.68
C PHE A 331 26.42 -2.01 36.50
N ALA A 332 26.68 -0.73 36.21
CA ALA A 332 25.63 0.23 35.87
C ALA A 332 24.87 -0.18 34.59
N ASN A 333 25.59 -0.62 33.55
CA ASN A 333 24.99 -1.15 32.32
C ASN A 333 24.14 -2.41 32.58
N ALA A 334 24.62 -3.33 33.43
CA ALA A 334 23.83 -4.50 33.85
C ALA A 334 22.54 -4.12 34.57
N ARG A 335 22.58 -3.13 35.47
CA ARG A 335 21.39 -2.63 36.15
C ARG A 335 20.41 -1.94 35.20
N GLN A 336 20.90 -1.20 34.20
CA GLN A 336 20.07 -0.54 33.20
C GLN A 336 19.28 -1.57 32.37
N MET A 337 19.96 -2.60 31.87
CA MET A 337 19.34 -3.69 31.11
C MET A 337 18.32 -4.47 31.97
N LEU A 338 18.70 -4.77 33.21
CA LEU A 338 17.83 -5.48 34.14
C LEU A 338 16.56 -4.69 34.49
N SER A 339 16.67 -3.36 34.66
CA SER A 339 15.51 -2.51 34.95
C SER A 339 14.46 -2.56 33.84
N GLN A 340 14.91 -2.57 32.59
CA GLN A 340 14.02 -2.74 31.44
C GLN A 340 13.32 -4.10 31.45
N TYR A 341 14.07 -5.18 31.72
CA TYR A 341 13.52 -6.52 31.86
C TYR A 341 12.45 -6.59 32.96
N GLN A 342 12.73 -6.02 34.15
CA GLN A 342 11.79 -6.00 35.28
C GLN A 342 10.48 -5.33 34.91
N VAL A 343 10.52 -4.17 34.25
CA VAL A 343 9.31 -3.44 33.83
C VAL A 343 8.53 -4.24 32.79
N LYS A 344 9.20 -4.83 31.81
CA LYS A 344 8.54 -5.62 30.77
C LYS A 344 7.89 -6.88 31.34
N ARG A 345 8.57 -7.57 32.26
CA ARG A 345 8.03 -8.70 33.03
C ARG A 345 6.80 -8.28 33.83
N ALA A 346 6.92 -7.24 34.66
CA ALA A 346 5.84 -6.79 35.53
C ALA A 346 4.60 -6.35 34.73
N ASN A 347 4.81 -5.62 33.63
CA ASN A 347 3.73 -5.24 32.72
C ASN A 347 3.05 -6.47 32.13
N LYS A 348 3.80 -7.51 31.74
CA LYS A 348 3.21 -8.71 31.16
C LYS A 348 2.46 -9.55 32.20
N GLU A 349 3.02 -9.69 33.39
CA GLU A 349 2.42 -10.41 34.52
C GLU A 349 1.11 -9.75 34.97
N ALA A 350 1.09 -8.42 35.10
CA ALA A 350 -0.10 -7.67 35.51
C ALA A 350 -1.23 -7.72 34.47
N ASN A 351 -0.90 -7.85 33.18
CA ASN A 351 -1.86 -7.85 32.07
C ASN A 351 -2.09 -9.25 31.45
N THR A 352 -1.80 -10.31 32.19
CA THR A 352 -2.08 -11.70 31.76
C THR A 352 -2.82 -12.43 32.86
N LEU A 353 -3.87 -13.18 32.52
CA LEU A 353 -4.57 -14.00 33.52
C LEU A 353 -3.59 -14.99 34.15
N GLN A 354 -3.57 -15.06 35.49
CA GLN A 354 -2.56 -15.83 36.24
C GLN A 354 -2.46 -17.29 35.80
N ALA A 355 -3.58 -17.93 35.47
CA ALA A 355 -3.63 -19.32 34.98
C ALA A 355 -2.97 -19.53 33.59
N LEU A 356 -2.75 -18.45 32.85
CA LEU A 356 -2.20 -18.46 31.48
C LEU A 356 -0.84 -17.75 31.39
N TYR A 357 -0.30 -17.30 32.52
CA TYR A 357 1.00 -16.63 32.58
C TYR A 357 2.14 -17.65 32.74
N TRP A 358 2.94 -17.78 31.70
CA TRP A 358 4.24 -18.45 31.69
C TRP A 358 5.38 -17.45 31.98
N PRO A 359 6.16 -17.61 33.05
CA PRO A 359 7.28 -16.72 33.36
C PRO A 359 8.58 -17.12 32.66
N PHE A 360 9.49 -16.17 32.46
CA PHE A 360 10.86 -16.44 32.02
C PHE A 360 11.69 -17.03 33.18
N THR A 361 12.10 -18.30 33.06
CA THR A 361 12.68 -19.07 34.18
C THR A 361 14.19 -18.84 34.40
N ASN A 362 14.91 -18.31 33.41
CA ASN A 362 16.36 -18.12 33.54
C ASN A 362 16.71 -16.98 34.52
N LEU A 363 15.82 -16.00 34.72
CA LEU A 363 16.03 -14.83 35.58
C LEU A 363 14.82 -14.56 36.49
N THR A 364 14.60 -15.46 37.45
CA THR A 364 13.59 -15.29 38.51
C THR A 364 14.00 -14.18 39.50
N PRO A 365 13.05 -13.60 40.25
CA PRO A 365 13.37 -12.57 41.26
C PRO A 365 14.46 -12.98 42.26
N ASP A 366 14.49 -14.25 42.68
CA ASP A 366 15.52 -14.75 43.62
C ASP A 366 16.91 -14.81 42.97
N ARG A 367 16.98 -15.32 41.73
CA ARG A 367 18.24 -15.39 40.96
C ARG A 367 18.78 -14.00 40.65
N GLU A 368 17.88 -13.06 40.36
CA GLU A 368 18.19 -11.66 40.14
C GLU A 368 18.82 -11.04 41.39
N LEU A 369 18.18 -11.20 42.55
CA LEU A 369 18.68 -10.66 43.82
C LEU A 369 20.02 -11.28 44.22
N GLN A 370 20.18 -12.58 44.02
CA GLN A 370 21.44 -13.29 44.25
C GLN A 370 22.57 -12.80 43.32
N ALA A 371 22.29 -12.64 42.02
CA ALA A 371 23.28 -12.16 41.06
C ALA A 371 23.77 -10.75 41.40
N LEU A 372 22.85 -9.83 41.73
CA LEU A 372 23.22 -8.46 42.13
C LEU A 372 23.99 -8.43 43.45
N ALA A 373 23.64 -9.29 44.41
CA ALA A 373 24.36 -9.39 45.68
C ALA A 373 25.80 -9.88 45.47
N ASN A 374 25.99 -10.91 44.64
CA ASN A 374 27.31 -11.46 44.31
C ASN A 374 28.20 -10.41 43.63
N ILE A 375 27.67 -9.68 42.64
CA ILE A 375 28.43 -8.62 41.94
C ILE A 375 28.84 -7.51 42.92
N ARG A 376 27.92 -7.07 43.80
CA ARG A 376 28.23 -6.05 44.82
C ARG A 376 29.30 -6.53 45.80
N GLN A 377 29.25 -7.80 46.20
CA GLN A 377 30.24 -8.39 47.09
C GLN A 377 31.61 -8.47 46.41
N ALA A 378 31.67 -8.88 45.15
CA ALA A 378 32.91 -8.91 44.36
C ALA A 378 33.53 -7.51 44.23
N LEU A 379 32.71 -6.49 43.90
CA LEU A 379 33.15 -5.09 43.86
C LEU A 379 33.70 -4.61 45.22
N LYS A 380 33.05 -4.97 46.33
CA LYS A 380 33.50 -4.64 47.69
C LYS A 380 34.81 -5.34 48.06
N ASN A 381 35.01 -6.55 47.56
CA ASN A 381 36.22 -7.34 47.75
C ASN A 381 37.36 -6.95 46.78
N HIS A 382 37.15 -5.97 45.91
CA HIS A 382 38.06 -5.60 44.82
C HIS A 382 38.36 -6.73 43.81
N ASP A 383 37.46 -7.73 43.73
CA ASP A 383 37.50 -8.79 42.71
C ASP A 383 36.76 -8.32 41.46
N TYR A 384 37.45 -7.49 40.68
CA TYR A 384 36.92 -6.86 39.48
C TYR A 384 36.64 -7.86 38.36
N GLU A 385 37.40 -8.96 38.27
CA GLU A 385 37.20 -9.97 37.24
C GLU A 385 35.86 -10.70 37.44
N GLU A 386 35.57 -11.12 38.67
CA GLU A 386 34.30 -11.76 39.00
C GLU A 386 33.12 -10.79 38.89
N ALA A 387 33.29 -9.52 39.32
CA ALA A 387 32.27 -8.49 39.14
C ALA A 387 31.93 -8.25 37.66
N ASN A 388 32.95 -8.21 36.79
CA ASN A 388 32.78 -8.03 35.35
C ASN A 388 32.07 -9.23 34.71
N ARG A 389 32.49 -10.46 35.06
CA ARG A 389 31.87 -11.69 34.59
C ARG A 389 30.40 -11.79 35.01
N GLY A 390 30.10 -11.48 36.27
CA GLY A 390 28.73 -11.44 36.78
C GLY A 390 27.87 -10.39 36.08
N SER A 391 28.40 -9.18 35.89
CA SER A 391 27.69 -8.08 35.21
C SER A 391 27.38 -8.42 33.75
N ALA A 392 28.34 -8.96 33.01
CA ALA A 392 28.14 -9.44 31.64
C ALA A 392 27.09 -10.56 31.56
N GLY A 393 27.08 -11.48 32.55
CA GLY A 393 26.07 -12.53 32.66
C GLY A 393 24.65 -11.97 32.86
N VAL A 394 24.48 -10.98 33.74
CA VAL A 394 23.19 -10.31 33.96
C VAL A 394 22.71 -9.60 32.70
N ILE A 395 23.60 -8.91 31.98
CA ILE A 395 23.26 -8.26 30.69
C ILE A 395 22.73 -9.30 29.70
N ALA A 396 23.46 -10.39 29.50
CA ALA A 396 23.10 -11.42 28.53
C ALA A 396 21.75 -12.09 28.84
N VAL A 397 21.49 -12.45 30.10
CA VAL A 397 20.23 -13.09 30.48
C VAL A 397 19.05 -12.09 30.48
N SER A 398 19.30 -10.83 30.84
CA SER A 398 18.26 -9.78 30.78
C SER A 398 17.82 -9.51 29.35
N GLN A 399 18.74 -9.51 28.38
CA GLN A 399 18.40 -9.40 26.95
C GLN A 399 17.53 -10.57 26.48
N GLN A 400 17.89 -11.81 26.82
CA GLN A 400 17.05 -12.99 26.51
C GLN A 400 15.64 -12.86 27.11
N GLY A 401 15.53 -12.33 28.33
CA GLY A 401 14.25 -12.06 28.98
C GLY A 401 13.44 -10.96 28.29
N LEU A 402 14.09 -9.88 27.85
CA LEU A 402 13.47 -8.80 27.08
C LEU A 402 12.91 -9.33 25.76
N ASP A 403 13.66 -10.18 25.06
CA ASP A 403 13.25 -10.82 23.79
C ASP A 403 12.08 -11.78 24.00
N TYR A 404 12.11 -12.58 25.07
CA TYR A 404 11.03 -13.48 25.46
C TYR A 404 9.71 -12.73 25.66
N TYR A 405 9.71 -11.66 26.46
CA TYR A 405 8.51 -10.88 26.71
C TYR A 405 8.09 -10.01 25.52
N HIS A 406 9.01 -9.69 24.60
CA HIS A 406 8.66 -9.04 23.33
C HIS A 406 7.80 -9.95 22.45
N HIS A 407 8.17 -11.23 22.36
CA HIS A 407 7.56 -12.20 21.47
C HIS A 407 6.49 -13.07 22.13
N TYR A 408 6.07 -12.74 23.35
CA TYR A 408 5.26 -13.59 24.20
C TYR A 408 3.95 -14.07 23.56
N ASP A 409 3.21 -13.16 22.92
CA ASP A 409 1.91 -13.46 22.33
C ASP A 409 2.00 -14.00 20.88
N ARG A 410 3.21 -14.06 20.31
CA ARG A 410 3.44 -14.43 18.89
C ARG A 410 2.83 -15.79 18.55
N LEU A 411 3.11 -16.82 19.34
CA LEU A 411 2.62 -18.17 19.07
C LEU A 411 1.09 -18.26 19.13
N LEU A 412 0.47 -17.60 20.11
CA LEU A 412 -0.99 -17.56 20.26
C LEU A 412 -1.66 -16.87 19.06
N LEU A 413 -1.16 -15.71 18.66
CA LEU A 413 -1.70 -14.93 17.54
C LEU A 413 -1.50 -15.67 16.22
N SER A 414 -0.31 -16.22 15.98
CA SER A 414 -0.01 -17.00 14.77
C SER A 414 -0.89 -18.24 14.64
N PHE A 415 -1.18 -18.93 15.76
CA PHE A 415 -2.11 -20.07 15.76
C PHE A 415 -3.53 -19.66 15.32
N HIS A 416 -4.06 -18.55 15.84
CA HIS A 416 -5.40 -18.08 15.49
C HIS A 416 -5.48 -17.57 14.05
N ILE A 417 -4.45 -16.87 13.57
CA ILE A 417 -4.35 -16.46 12.16
C ILE A 417 -4.37 -17.69 11.25
N ALA A 418 -3.57 -18.72 11.56
CA ALA A 418 -3.55 -19.96 10.80
C ALA A 418 -4.91 -20.68 10.81
N LEU A 419 -5.59 -20.74 11.95
CA LEU A 419 -6.96 -21.25 12.02
C LEU A 419 -7.94 -20.43 11.15
N GLY A 420 -7.75 -19.12 11.07
CA GLY A 420 -8.52 -18.25 10.16
C GLY A 420 -8.34 -18.64 8.70
N PHE A 421 -7.09 -18.77 8.23
CA PHE A 421 -6.77 -19.22 6.86
C PHE A 421 -7.33 -20.61 6.56
N VAL A 422 -7.10 -21.60 7.45
CA VAL A 422 -7.62 -22.96 7.27
C VAL A 422 -9.15 -22.97 7.22
N GLY A 423 -9.80 -22.24 8.12
CA GLY A 423 -11.26 -22.11 8.13
C GLY A 423 -11.78 -21.48 6.83
N TRP A 424 -11.11 -20.44 6.33
CA TRP A 424 -11.48 -19.77 5.09
C TRP A 424 -11.36 -20.70 3.87
N ILE A 425 -10.22 -21.40 3.72
CA ILE A 425 -10.02 -22.38 2.65
C ILE A 425 -11.07 -23.49 2.70
N LEU A 426 -11.42 -24.00 3.89
CA LEU A 426 -12.47 -24.99 4.07
C LEU A 426 -13.85 -24.45 3.69
N LEU A 427 -14.15 -23.19 4.00
CA LEU A 427 -15.40 -22.54 3.60
C LEU A 427 -15.51 -22.46 2.08
N MET A 428 -14.44 -22.07 1.40
CA MET A 428 -14.37 -22.04 -0.06
C MET A 428 -14.59 -23.43 -0.66
N LEU A 429 -13.93 -24.45 -0.12
CA LEU A 429 -14.09 -25.83 -0.54
C LEU A 429 -15.54 -26.32 -0.35
N CYS A 430 -16.20 -25.93 0.73
CA CYS A 430 -17.61 -26.28 0.95
C CYS A 430 -18.52 -25.70 -0.14
N HIS A 431 -18.35 -24.43 -0.51
CA HIS A 431 -19.13 -23.80 -1.59
C HIS A 431 -18.83 -24.44 -2.95
N LEU A 432 -17.55 -24.71 -3.22
CA LEU A 432 -17.09 -25.40 -4.43
C LEU A 432 -17.76 -26.76 -4.60
N LEU A 433 -17.75 -27.57 -3.54
CA LEU A 433 -18.35 -28.90 -3.52
C LEU A 433 -19.88 -28.84 -3.63
N ARG A 434 -20.52 -27.83 -3.05
CA ARG A 434 -21.97 -27.66 -3.08
C ARG A 434 -22.49 -27.27 -4.47
N ASP A 435 -21.94 -26.21 -5.05
CA ASP A 435 -22.55 -25.50 -6.18
C ASP A 435 -21.92 -25.89 -7.54
N HIS A 436 -20.68 -26.40 -7.53
CA HIS A 436 -19.89 -26.60 -8.74
C HIS A 436 -19.31 -28.02 -8.90
N SER A 437 -19.63 -28.94 -7.99
CA SER A 437 -19.18 -30.34 -8.06
C SER A 437 -20.34 -31.33 -8.24
N GLY A 438 -20.01 -32.55 -8.70
CA GLY A 438 -20.97 -33.64 -8.83
C GLY A 438 -21.36 -34.30 -7.49
N VAL A 439 -20.71 -33.94 -6.38
CA VAL A 439 -20.84 -34.59 -5.07
C VAL A 439 -22.29 -34.59 -4.59
N MET A 440 -23.00 -33.47 -4.74
CA MET A 440 -24.41 -33.37 -4.33
C MET A 440 -25.34 -34.25 -5.16
N ARG A 441 -25.07 -34.40 -6.46
CA ARG A 441 -25.84 -35.29 -7.32
C ARG A 441 -25.62 -36.76 -6.93
N MET A 442 -24.38 -37.15 -6.64
CA MET A 442 -24.03 -38.50 -6.19
C MET A 442 -24.64 -38.83 -4.82
N ALA A 443 -24.62 -37.88 -3.88
CA ALA A 443 -25.17 -38.04 -2.54
C ALA A 443 -26.70 -38.04 -2.49
N GLY A 444 -27.35 -37.31 -3.41
CA GLY A 444 -28.80 -37.33 -3.59
C GLY A 444 -29.35 -38.71 -3.95
N GLY A 445 -28.50 -39.62 -4.46
CA GLY A 445 -28.84 -41.01 -4.78
C GLY A 445 -28.81 -41.98 -3.59
N THR A 446 -28.17 -41.63 -2.46
CA THR A 446 -28.00 -42.54 -1.31
C THR A 446 -28.71 -42.04 -0.04
N VAL A 447 -29.28 -42.96 0.75
CA VAL A 447 -29.95 -42.64 2.03
C VAL A 447 -28.95 -42.09 3.05
N GLU A 448 -27.75 -42.64 3.06
CA GLU A 448 -26.66 -42.25 3.96
C GLU A 448 -26.10 -40.86 3.64
N GLY A 449 -25.93 -40.53 2.35
CA GLY A 449 -25.53 -39.18 1.90
C GLY A 449 -26.53 -38.09 2.33
N ARG A 450 -27.83 -38.35 2.19
CA ARG A 450 -28.90 -37.43 2.65
C ARG A 450 -28.93 -37.26 4.17
N ARG A 451 -28.62 -38.33 4.92
CA ARG A 451 -28.53 -38.30 6.40
C ARG A 451 -27.32 -37.49 6.88
N VAL A 452 -26.15 -37.76 6.31
CA VAL A 452 -24.88 -37.08 6.67
C VAL A 452 -24.93 -35.59 6.33
N TRP A 453 -25.54 -35.22 5.21
CA TRP A 453 -25.78 -33.82 4.83
C TRP A 453 -26.61 -33.05 5.87
N ARG A 454 -27.71 -33.64 6.36
CA ARG A 454 -28.63 -32.99 7.32
C ARG A 454 -28.13 -33.03 8.77
N SER A 455 -27.06 -33.79 9.05
CA SER A 455 -26.51 -33.92 10.39
C SER A 455 -25.69 -32.69 10.76
N SER A 456 -26.21 -31.83 11.64
CA SER A 456 -25.44 -30.79 12.31
C SER A 456 -24.83 -31.34 13.60
N SER A 457 -23.51 -31.22 13.78
CA SER A 457 -22.88 -31.60 15.06
C SER A 457 -23.16 -30.54 16.12
N ARG A 458 -24.10 -30.82 17.05
CA ARG A 458 -24.35 -29.94 18.20
C ARG A 458 -23.09 -29.72 19.05
N LEU A 459 -22.24 -30.74 19.14
CA LEU A 459 -20.95 -30.69 19.84
C LEU A 459 -20.02 -29.59 19.29
N SER A 460 -19.92 -29.46 17.96
CA SER A 460 -19.07 -28.41 17.37
C SER A 460 -19.53 -26.99 17.66
N VAL A 461 -20.84 -26.74 17.80
CA VAL A 461 -21.37 -25.42 18.17
C VAL A 461 -20.99 -25.09 19.61
N VAL A 462 -21.11 -26.06 20.51
CA VAL A 462 -20.70 -25.91 21.91
C VAL A 462 -19.20 -25.60 22.00
N VAL A 463 -18.36 -26.32 21.25
CA VAL A 463 -16.91 -26.06 21.20
C VAL A 463 -16.60 -24.64 20.71
N LEU A 464 -17.26 -24.16 19.64
CA LEU A 464 -17.04 -22.80 19.13
C LEU A 464 -17.50 -21.72 20.11
N VAL A 465 -18.62 -21.92 20.80
CA VAL A 465 -19.09 -21.00 21.84
C VAL A 465 -18.09 -20.97 23.00
N LEU A 466 -17.64 -22.13 23.48
CA LEU A 466 -16.64 -22.22 24.55
C LEU A 466 -15.32 -21.55 24.13
N TRP A 467 -14.84 -21.79 22.91
CA TRP A 467 -13.62 -21.15 22.39
C TRP A 467 -13.78 -19.63 22.24
N GLY A 468 -14.91 -19.16 21.71
CA GLY A 468 -15.21 -17.74 21.58
C GLY A 468 -15.34 -17.03 22.93
N THR A 469 -16.04 -17.64 23.89
CA THR A 469 -16.16 -17.12 25.26
C THR A 469 -14.82 -17.10 25.97
N ALA A 470 -13.99 -18.15 25.85
CA ALA A 470 -12.66 -18.19 26.44
C ALA A 470 -11.75 -17.06 25.89
N ASN A 471 -11.75 -16.84 24.58
CA ASN A 471 -11.01 -15.74 23.96
C ASN A 471 -11.54 -14.37 24.37
N LEU A 472 -12.87 -14.20 24.44
CA LEU A 472 -13.47 -12.93 24.87
C LEU A 472 -13.16 -12.62 26.34
N THR A 473 -13.26 -13.61 27.23
CA THR A 473 -12.89 -13.48 28.63
C THR A 473 -11.41 -13.13 28.78
N ARG A 474 -10.52 -13.76 28.01
CA ARG A 474 -9.09 -13.41 27.97
C ARG A 474 -8.89 -11.96 27.53
N LEU A 475 -9.50 -11.55 26.42
CA LEU A 475 -9.36 -10.22 25.84
C LEU A 475 -9.82 -9.10 26.79
N VAL A 476 -11.01 -9.28 27.37
CA VAL A 476 -11.61 -8.32 28.31
C VAL A 476 -10.86 -8.32 29.64
N GLY A 477 -10.53 -9.50 30.17
CA GLY A 477 -9.81 -9.64 31.44
C GLY A 477 -8.36 -9.13 31.40
N GLU A 478 -7.71 -9.16 30.23
CA GLU A 478 -6.34 -8.70 30.03
C GLU A 478 -6.23 -7.27 29.46
N GLY A 479 -7.35 -6.58 29.22
CA GLY A 479 -7.35 -5.19 28.72
C GLY A 479 -6.61 -5.02 27.38
N ARG A 480 -6.70 -6.01 26.48
CA ARG A 480 -5.86 -6.06 25.27
C ARG A 480 -6.22 -4.95 24.26
N PRO A 481 -5.28 -4.50 23.43
CA PRO A 481 -5.58 -3.61 22.31
C PRO A 481 -6.64 -4.21 21.38
N TRP A 482 -7.49 -3.37 20.79
CA TRP A 482 -8.60 -3.80 19.91
C TRP A 482 -8.15 -4.72 18.75
N GLN A 483 -6.90 -4.58 18.28
CA GLN A 483 -6.32 -5.42 17.24
C GLN A 483 -6.32 -6.91 17.61
N HIS A 484 -6.11 -7.24 18.90
CA HIS A 484 -6.13 -8.63 19.36
C HIS A 484 -7.54 -9.24 19.26
N TYR A 485 -8.60 -8.43 19.38
CA TYR A 485 -9.98 -8.89 19.22
C TYR A 485 -10.21 -9.39 17.80
N LEU A 486 -9.67 -8.69 16.79
CA LEU A 486 -9.78 -9.08 15.40
C LEU A 486 -9.15 -10.47 15.17
N TYR A 487 -7.93 -10.69 15.67
CA TYR A 487 -7.21 -11.94 15.45
C TYR A 487 -7.78 -13.12 16.22
N LEU A 488 -8.23 -12.94 17.46
CA LEU A 488 -8.71 -14.03 18.30
C LEU A 488 -10.18 -14.39 18.02
N LEU A 489 -11.02 -13.43 17.58
CA LEU A 489 -12.46 -13.67 17.38
C LEU A 489 -12.84 -13.95 15.92
N SER A 490 -12.13 -13.39 14.93
CA SER A 490 -12.48 -13.64 13.51
C SER A 490 -12.44 -15.13 13.11
N PRO A 491 -11.48 -15.97 13.59
CA PRO A 491 -11.51 -17.39 13.27
C PRO A 491 -12.76 -18.07 13.83
N VAL A 492 -13.27 -17.66 14.99
CA VAL A 492 -14.51 -18.21 15.57
C VAL A 492 -15.70 -18.00 14.62
N CYS A 493 -15.82 -16.80 14.04
CA CYS A 493 -16.84 -16.48 13.05
C CYS A 493 -16.70 -17.32 11.77
N VAL A 494 -15.47 -17.45 11.25
CA VAL A 494 -15.21 -18.25 10.04
C VAL A 494 -15.54 -19.72 10.29
N TRP A 495 -15.09 -20.29 11.40
CA TRP A 495 -15.36 -21.70 11.72
C TRP A 495 -16.85 -21.97 12.02
N TRP A 496 -17.59 -20.98 12.52
CA TRP A 496 -19.05 -21.06 12.60
C TRP A 496 -19.71 -21.14 11.22
N LEU A 497 -19.22 -20.36 10.23
CA LEU A 497 -19.68 -20.46 8.84
C LEU A 497 -19.33 -21.80 8.21
N VAL A 498 -18.11 -22.29 8.42
CA VAL A 498 -17.65 -23.61 7.97
C VAL A 498 -18.58 -24.68 8.51
N GLN A 499 -18.91 -24.66 9.80
CA GLN A 499 -19.78 -25.66 10.39
C GLN A 499 -21.17 -25.68 9.74
N ARG A 500 -21.75 -24.50 9.48
CA ARG A 500 -23.06 -24.38 8.79
C ARG A 500 -23.02 -24.88 7.35
N CYS A 501 -21.86 -24.79 6.69
CA CYS A 501 -21.68 -25.20 5.31
C CYS A 501 -20.94 -26.54 5.15
N SER A 502 -20.64 -27.27 6.23
CA SER A 502 -19.75 -28.46 6.22
C SER A 502 -20.37 -29.73 5.63
N GLY A 503 -21.68 -29.74 5.38
CA GLY A 503 -22.40 -30.87 4.79
C GLY A 503 -21.78 -31.45 3.51
N PRO A 504 -21.37 -30.66 2.50
CA PRO A 504 -20.75 -31.16 1.27
C PRO A 504 -19.43 -31.87 1.53
N LEU A 505 -18.64 -31.32 2.46
CA LEU A 505 -17.33 -31.84 2.80
C LEU A 505 -17.44 -33.21 3.47
N ARG A 506 -18.37 -33.37 4.42
CA ARG A 506 -18.61 -34.67 5.09
C ARG A 506 -19.10 -35.74 4.10
N VAL A 507 -19.98 -35.34 3.19
CA VAL A 507 -20.46 -36.20 2.11
C VAL A 507 -19.32 -36.60 1.18
N ALA A 508 -18.46 -35.65 0.79
CA ALA A 508 -17.29 -35.95 -0.03
C ALA A 508 -16.34 -36.93 0.67
N LEU A 509 -16.02 -36.72 1.95
CA LEU A 509 -15.19 -37.63 2.75
C LEU A 509 -15.78 -39.04 2.82
N LEU A 510 -17.11 -39.15 2.98
CA LEU A 510 -17.79 -40.44 2.95
C LEU A 510 -17.61 -41.12 1.60
N LEU A 511 -17.88 -40.43 0.48
CA LEU A 511 -17.71 -41.00 -0.86
C LEU A 511 -16.25 -41.45 -1.11
N ILE A 512 -15.27 -40.65 -0.69
CA ILE A 512 -13.84 -40.99 -0.82
C ILE A 512 -13.53 -42.31 -0.10
N SER A 513 -14.05 -42.48 1.12
CA SER A 513 -13.86 -43.71 1.90
C SER A 513 -14.61 -44.89 1.29
N SER A 514 -15.86 -44.70 0.83
CA SER A 514 -16.70 -45.75 0.27
C SER A 514 -16.20 -46.27 -1.08
N PHE A 515 -15.57 -45.43 -1.89
CA PHE A 515 -15.01 -45.81 -3.20
C PHE A 515 -13.50 -46.14 -3.17
N ASN A 516 -12.89 -46.21 -1.98
CA ASN A 516 -11.44 -46.46 -1.81
C ASN A 516 -10.54 -45.51 -2.62
N MET A 517 -10.94 -44.25 -2.76
CA MET A 517 -10.25 -43.23 -3.56
C MET A 517 -9.18 -42.45 -2.79
N VAL A 518 -8.91 -42.82 -1.53
CA VAL A 518 -8.03 -42.07 -0.61
C VAL A 518 -6.65 -41.86 -1.22
N TRP A 519 -6.02 -42.94 -1.73
CA TRP A 519 -4.68 -42.85 -2.32
C TRP A 519 -4.64 -42.03 -3.60
N GLU A 520 -5.64 -42.18 -4.47
CA GLU A 520 -5.72 -41.41 -5.71
C GLU A 520 -5.82 -39.91 -5.43
N ILE A 521 -6.67 -39.52 -4.47
CA ILE A 521 -6.85 -38.12 -4.08
C ILE A 521 -5.63 -37.59 -3.33
N ALA A 522 -5.02 -38.41 -2.46
CA ALA A 522 -3.79 -38.04 -1.75
C ALA A 522 -2.64 -37.77 -2.73
N ILE A 523 -2.44 -38.62 -3.74
CA ILE A 523 -1.43 -38.41 -4.80
C ILE A 523 -1.73 -37.12 -5.57
N ARG A 524 -2.98 -36.87 -5.97
CA ARG A 524 -3.37 -35.63 -6.67
C ARG A 524 -3.11 -34.39 -5.81
N PHE A 525 -3.43 -34.45 -4.51
CA PHE A 525 -3.18 -33.35 -3.58
C PHE A 525 -1.68 -33.11 -3.36
N LEU A 526 -0.88 -34.18 -3.27
CA LEU A 526 0.57 -34.09 -3.18
C LEU A 526 1.16 -33.37 -4.40
N PHE A 527 0.70 -33.67 -5.62
CA PHE A 527 1.14 -32.94 -6.82
C PHE A 527 0.76 -31.45 -6.80
N ILE A 528 -0.43 -31.11 -6.27
CA ILE A 528 -0.84 -29.72 -6.10
C ILE A 528 0.08 -29.01 -5.11
N LEU A 529 0.37 -29.65 -3.96
CA LEU A 529 1.30 -29.11 -2.96
C LEU A 529 2.69 -28.90 -3.56
N ILE A 530 3.25 -29.89 -4.26
CA ILE A 530 4.56 -29.75 -4.93
C ILE A 530 4.54 -28.59 -5.92
N GLY A 531 3.46 -28.43 -6.70
CA GLY A 531 3.29 -27.29 -7.62
C GLY A 531 3.28 -25.95 -6.89
N ILE A 532 2.55 -25.85 -5.78
CA ILE A 532 2.53 -24.64 -4.94
C ILE A 532 3.91 -24.36 -4.33
N GLU A 533 4.63 -25.38 -3.86
CA GLU A 533 5.98 -25.21 -3.30
C GLU A 533 6.99 -24.72 -4.35
N ILE A 534 6.86 -25.12 -5.62
CA ILE A 534 7.66 -24.56 -6.72
C ILE A 534 7.37 -23.05 -6.89
N LEU A 535 6.10 -22.64 -6.76
CA LEU A 535 5.72 -21.23 -6.82
C LEU A 535 6.30 -20.44 -5.65
N VAL A 536 6.20 -20.96 -4.43
CA VAL A 536 6.78 -20.34 -3.22
C VAL A 536 8.30 -20.22 -3.36
N ALA A 537 8.98 -21.28 -3.81
CA ALA A 537 10.41 -21.26 -4.08
C ALA A 537 10.79 -20.19 -5.12
N GLY A 538 9.92 -19.93 -6.10
CA GLY A 538 10.10 -18.88 -7.12
C GLY A 538 10.29 -17.46 -6.55
N PHE A 539 9.73 -17.17 -5.37
CA PHE A 539 9.92 -15.89 -4.68
C PHE A 539 11.30 -15.73 -4.07
N PHE A 540 11.95 -16.84 -3.66
CA PHE A 540 13.31 -16.83 -3.14
C PHE A 540 14.35 -17.00 -4.25
N VAL A 541 14.07 -17.88 -5.21
CA VAL A 541 14.96 -18.24 -6.32
C VAL A 541 14.14 -18.30 -7.60
N ARG A 542 14.25 -17.28 -8.45
CA ARG A 542 13.49 -17.17 -9.72
C ARG A 542 13.67 -18.38 -10.64
N GLY A 543 14.86 -18.99 -10.63
CA GLY A 543 15.14 -20.22 -11.38
C GLY A 543 14.23 -21.41 -11.05
N ALA A 544 13.57 -21.43 -9.87
CA ALA A 544 12.58 -22.45 -9.53
C ALA A 544 11.37 -22.43 -10.50
N LEU A 545 11.02 -21.27 -11.05
CA LEU A 545 9.95 -21.15 -12.06
C LEU A 545 10.32 -21.86 -13.37
N SER A 546 11.62 -22.03 -13.69
CA SER A 546 12.06 -22.84 -14.83
C SER A 546 11.74 -24.32 -14.64
N VAL A 547 11.86 -24.83 -13.42
CA VAL A 547 11.44 -26.20 -13.07
C VAL A 547 9.93 -26.34 -13.26
N GLY A 548 9.16 -25.35 -12.78
CA GLY A 548 7.70 -25.30 -13.02
C GLY A 548 7.34 -25.26 -14.51
N LEU A 549 8.03 -24.45 -15.31
CA LEU A 549 7.84 -24.39 -16.76
C LEU A 549 8.18 -25.71 -17.46
N ALA A 550 9.19 -26.45 -16.99
CA ALA A 550 9.50 -27.78 -17.50
C ALA A 550 8.34 -28.76 -17.23
N CYS A 551 7.79 -28.77 -16.00
CA CYS A 551 6.64 -29.59 -15.65
C CYS A 551 5.38 -29.22 -16.47
N VAL A 552 5.11 -27.92 -16.60
CA VAL A 552 3.99 -27.38 -17.40
C VAL A 552 4.17 -27.68 -18.90
N GLY A 553 5.40 -27.64 -19.40
CA GLY A 553 5.76 -27.94 -20.79
C GLY A 553 5.50 -29.40 -21.20
N VAL A 554 5.79 -30.35 -20.32
CA VAL A 554 5.68 -31.80 -20.61
C VAL A 554 4.26 -32.34 -20.39
N TRP A 555 3.39 -31.59 -19.70
CA TRP A 555 2.02 -31.97 -19.37
C TRP A 555 1.20 -32.57 -20.56
N PRO A 556 1.18 -31.97 -21.77
CA PRO A 556 0.40 -32.51 -22.89
C PRO A 556 0.81 -33.93 -23.32
N GLY A 557 2.05 -34.33 -23.02
CA GLY A 557 2.58 -35.66 -23.34
C GLY A 557 2.33 -36.72 -22.28
N VAL A 558 2.18 -36.33 -21.00
CA VAL A 558 2.05 -37.27 -19.86
C VAL A 558 0.61 -37.71 -19.63
N LEU A 559 -0.37 -36.82 -19.81
CA LEU A 559 -1.78 -37.13 -19.55
C LEU A 559 -2.52 -37.79 -20.72
N GLN A 560 -1.92 -37.86 -21.90
CA GLN A 560 -2.45 -38.63 -23.02
C GLN A 560 -1.56 -39.85 -23.25
N GLY A 561 -2.00 -41.02 -22.77
CA GLY A 561 -1.37 -42.28 -23.14
C GLY A 561 -1.26 -42.41 -24.67
N SER A 562 -0.23 -43.11 -25.15
CA SER A 562 0.17 -43.24 -26.55
C SER A 562 -0.88 -43.79 -27.55
N SER A 563 -2.16 -43.93 -27.16
CA SER A 563 -3.21 -44.63 -27.92
C SER A 563 -4.03 -43.76 -28.87
N ARG A 564 -3.86 -42.44 -28.91
CA ARG A 564 -4.37 -41.59 -30.00
C ARG A 564 -3.21 -40.87 -30.67
N GLY A 565 -2.76 -41.42 -31.80
CA GLY A 565 -1.80 -40.76 -32.68
C GLY A 565 -2.36 -39.44 -33.19
N GLY A 566 -2.06 -38.36 -32.49
CA GLY A 566 -2.46 -37.00 -32.86
C GLY A 566 -1.97 -36.62 -34.26
N GLY A 567 -2.82 -35.92 -35.01
CA GLY A 567 -2.50 -35.42 -36.34
C GLY A 567 -1.30 -34.45 -36.34
N PRO A 568 -0.73 -34.11 -37.52
CA PRO A 568 0.47 -33.27 -37.64
C PRO A 568 0.33 -31.88 -36.98
N VAL A 569 -0.88 -31.32 -36.98
CA VAL A 569 -1.20 -30.04 -36.33
C VAL A 569 -1.07 -30.12 -34.80
N GLU A 570 -1.56 -31.20 -34.19
CA GLU A 570 -1.49 -31.39 -32.75
C GLU A 570 -0.03 -31.59 -32.28
N ARG A 571 0.77 -32.34 -33.04
CA ARG A 571 2.20 -32.49 -32.74
C ARG A 571 2.94 -31.16 -32.82
N SER A 572 2.62 -30.34 -33.82
CA SER A 572 3.21 -29.00 -33.99
C SER A 572 2.84 -28.07 -32.83
N LEU A 573 1.59 -28.11 -32.35
CA LEU A 573 1.16 -27.34 -31.18
C LEU A 573 1.88 -27.78 -29.89
N ARG A 574 2.07 -29.09 -29.68
CA ARG A 574 2.81 -29.60 -28.50
C ARG A 574 4.28 -29.19 -28.54
N LEU A 575 4.94 -29.31 -29.70
CA LEU A 575 6.33 -28.87 -29.87
C LEU A 575 6.47 -27.36 -29.69
N GLY A 576 5.53 -26.58 -30.24
CA GLY A 576 5.46 -25.13 -30.04
C GLY A 576 5.30 -24.75 -28.56
N TRP A 577 4.44 -25.46 -27.82
CA TRP A 577 4.24 -25.26 -26.38
C TRP A 577 5.51 -25.52 -25.57
N VAL A 578 6.20 -26.64 -25.82
CA VAL A 578 7.47 -26.95 -25.17
C VAL A 578 8.51 -25.88 -25.49
N GLY A 579 8.62 -25.45 -26.75
CA GLY A 579 9.52 -24.37 -27.16
C GLY A 579 9.20 -23.05 -26.46
N ALA A 580 7.92 -22.68 -26.33
CA ALA A 580 7.50 -21.48 -25.61
C ALA A 580 7.83 -21.55 -24.11
N CYS A 581 7.65 -22.70 -23.47
CA CYS A 581 8.04 -22.90 -22.07
C CYS A 581 9.56 -22.77 -21.87
N VAL A 582 10.37 -23.34 -22.78
CA VAL A 582 11.85 -23.21 -22.72
C VAL A 582 12.28 -21.76 -22.92
N LEU A 583 11.66 -21.04 -23.86
CA LEU A 583 11.92 -19.62 -24.07
C LEU A 583 11.58 -18.81 -22.81
N LEU A 584 10.40 -19.03 -22.21
CA LEU A 584 10.02 -18.37 -20.96
C LEU A 584 10.95 -18.70 -19.79
N ALA A 585 11.49 -19.92 -19.73
CA ALA A 585 12.41 -20.34 -18.67
C ALA A 585 13.72 -19.54 -18.71
N SER A 586 14.18 -19.10 -19.89
CA SER A 586 15.38 -18.28 -20.01
C SER A 586 15.27 -16.92 -19.28
N PHE A 587 14.07 -16.33 -19.25
CA PHE A 587 13.84 -15.03 -18.60
C PHE A 587 13.93 -15.08 -17.07
N THR A 588 13.75 -16.25 -16.46
CA THR A 588 13.85 -16.39 -14.99
C THR A 588 15.29 -16.22 -14.48
N TYR A 589 16.28 -16.40 -15.35
CA TYR A 589 17.70 -16.21 -15.06
C TYR A 589 18.21 -14.81 -15.45
N MET A 590 17.41 -14.01 -16.17
CA MET A 590 17.82 -12.65 -16.56
C MET A 590 17.65 -11.68 -15.38
N PRO A 591 18.66 -10.85 -15.05
CA PRO A 591 18.60 -9.93 -13.91
C PRO A 591 17.64 -8.77 -14.15
N VAL A 592 17.00 -8.29 -13.08
CA VAL A 592 15.86 -7.35 -13.13
C VAL A 592 16.18 -5.98 -12.50
N VAL A 593 17.25 -5.86 -11.72
CA VAL A 593 17.66 -4.64 -10.98
C VAL A 593 19.14 -4.36 -11.20
N GLY A 594 19.55 -3.09 -11.10
CA GLY A 594 20.96 -2.68 -11.05
C GLY A 594 21.70 -2.76 -12.39
N LYS A 595 21.01 -2.50 -13.51
CA LYS A 595 21.63 -2.53 -14.85
C LYS A 595 21.32 -1.28 -15.66
N GLU A 596 22.30 -0.84 -16.43
CA GLU A 596 22.17 0.24 -17.41
C GLU A 596 21.06 -0.04 -18.43
N ALA A 597 20.34 0.97 -18.89
CA ALA A 597 19.32 0.82 -19.93
C ALA A 597 19.93 0.40 -21.28
N TYR A 598 19.20 -0.39 -22.08
CA TYR A 598 19.62 -0.80 -23.44
C TYR A 598 18.42 -0.88 -24.38
N TYR A 599 18.01 0.29 -24.87
CA TYR A 599 16.82 0.50 -25.69
C TYR A 599 16.80 -0.19 -27.07
N PRO A 600 17.93 -0.51 -27.75
CA PRO A 600 17.87 -1.23 -29.03
C PRO A 600 17.15 -2.59 -28.94
N LEU A 601 17.20 -3.28 -27.80
CA LEU A 601 16.43 -4.51 -27.60
C LEU A 601 14.92 -4.25 -27.57
N VAL A 602 14.49 -3.13 -26.98
CA VAL A 602 13.09 -2.72 -26.92
C VAL A 602 12.58 -2.43 -28.33
N GLU A 603 13.35 -1.71 -29.15
CA GLU A 603 13.01 -1.40 -30.54
C GLU A 603 12.84 -2.68 -31.39
N ILE A 604 13.79 -3.62 -31.30
CA ILE A 604 13.73 -4.90 -32.02
C ILE A 604 12.49 -5.70 -31.63
N ALA A 605 12.16 -5.76 -30.33
CA ALA A 605 10.94 -6.43 -29.87
C ALA A 605 9.69 -5.78 -30.46
N GLY A 606 9.63 -4.45 -30.54
CA GLY A 606 8.55 -3.71 -31.20
C GLY A 606 8.34 -4.10 -32.67
N LEU A 607 9.43 -4.18 -33.43
CA LEU A 607 9.39 -4.60 -34.84
C LEU A 607 8.95 -6.06 -35.02
N ILE A 608 9.42 -6.96 -34.15
CA ILE A 608 9.00 -8.36 -34.14
C ILE A 608 7.48 -8.45 -33.85
N ALA A 609 6.99 -7.70 -32.85
CA ALA A 609 5.58 -7.68 -32.51
C ALA A 609 4.71 -7.22 -33.68
N PHE A 610 5.15 -6.19 -34.42
CA PHE A 610 4.45 -5.70 -35.61
C PHE A 610 4.34 -6.79 -36.70
N THR A 611 5.43 -7.51 -36.98
CA THR A 611 5.43 -8.59 -37.98
C THR A 611 4.57 -9.79 -37.55
N LEU A 612 4.67 -10.23 -36.29
CA LEU A 612 3.87 -11.32 -35.72
C LEU A 612 2.38 -10.98 -35.68
N GLY A 613 2.04 -9.74 -35.30
CA GLY A 613 0.66 -9.24 -35.31
C GLY A 613 0.07 -9.26 -36.73
N GLY A 614 0.82 -8.76 -37.72
CA GLY A 614 0.42 -8.81 -39.12
C GLY A 614 0.19 -10.23 -39.64
N PHE A 615 1.07 -11.17 -39.31
CA PHE A 615 0.92 -12.59 -39.65
C PHE A 615 -0.30 -13.23 -38.97
N GLY A 616 -0.55 -12.92 -37.70
CA GLY A 616 -1.72 -13.39 -36.96
C GLY A 616 -3.04 -12.98 -37.58
N ILE A 617 -3.15 -11.72 -38.04
CA ILE A 617 -4.33 -11.20 -38.76
C ILE A 617 -4.52 -11.97 -40.08
N TYR A 618 -3.46 -12.10 -40.86
CA TYR A 618 -3.49 -12.82 -42.14
C TYR A 618 -4.02 -14.25 -41.98
N CYS A 619 -3.62 -14.94 -40.91
CA CYS A 619 -4.09 -16.29 -40.60
C CYS A 619 -5.58 -16.34 -40.22
N VAL A 620 -6.07 -15.37 -39.44
CA VAL A 620 -7.49 -15.26 -39.07
C VAL A 620 -8.35 -14.97 -40.31
N ASP A 621 -7.92 -14.05 -41.17
CA ASP A 621 -8.65 -13.69 -42.39
C ASP A 621 -8.67 -14.83 -43.42
N MET A 622 -7.53 -15.50 -43.66
CA MET A 622 -7.48 -16.66 -44.55
C MET A 622 -8.36 -17.82 -44.08
N GLY A 623 -8.44 -18.06 -42.78
CA GLY A 623 -9.33 -19.06 -42.19
C GLY A 623 -10.82 -18.78 -42.44
N GLN A 624 -11.22 -17.49 -42.46
CA GLN A 624 -12.58 -17.09 -42.82
C GLN A 624 -12.85 -17.20 -44.32
N VAL A 625 -11.90 -16.80 -45.17
CA VAL A 625 -12.01 -16.85 -46.64
C VAL A 625 -12.14 -18.31 -47.14
N MET A 626 -11.35 -19.25 -46.62
CA MET A 626 -11.44 -20.67 -47.00
C MET A 626 -12.81 -21.30 -46.68
N ASN A 627 -13.51 -20.80 -45.65
CA ASN A 627 -14.83 -21.30 -45.26
C ASN A 627 -15.97 -20.76 -46.16
N THR A 628 -15.84 -19.54 -46.69
CA THR A 628 -16.79 -19.01 -47.68
C THR A 628 -16.84 -19.86 -48.96
N LYS A 629 -15.70 -20.40 -49.41
CA LYS A 629 -15.61 -21.31 -50.57
C LYS A 629 -16.33 -22.65 -50.37
N HIS A 630 -16.38 -23.18 -49.14
CA HIS A 630 -17.16 -24.39 -48.83
C HIS A 630 -18.66 -24.11 -48.73
N ARG A 631 -19.05 -22.89 -48.32
CA ARG A 631 -20.44 -22.46 -48.19
C ARG A 631 -21.08 -22.07 -49.54
N THR A 632 -20.28 -21.61 -50.50
CA THR A 632 -20.72 -21.33 -51.89
C THR A 632 -21.15 -22.56 -52.69
N LYS A 633 -20.87 -23.79 -52.22
CA LYS A 633 -21.41 -25.01 -52.84
C LYS A 633 -22.80 -25.42 -52.30
N ARG A 634 -23.33 -24.75 -51.25
CA ARG A 634 -24.58 -25.15 -50.56
C ARG A 634 -25.67 -24.08 -50.47
N ARG A 635 -25.51 -22.91 -51.10
CA ARG A 635 -26.57 -21.88 -51.21
C ARG A 635 -26.64 -21.28 -52.62
N ARG A 636 -27.42 -21.91 -53.50
CA ARG A 636 -28.18 -21.23 -54.55
C ARG A 636 -29.60 -21.07 -54.01
N CYS A 637 -29.88 -19.95 -53.36
CA CYS A 637 -31.19 -19.32 -53.17
C CYS A 637 -30.93 -18.04 -52.35
N GLY A 638 -31.50 -16.93 -52.79
CA GLY A 638 -31.09 -15.56 -52.48
C GLY A 638 -31.30 -15.10 -51.04
N GLY A 639 -30.85 -13.88 -50.79
CA GLY A 639 -30.97 -13.17 -49.52
C GLY A 639 -29.62 -12.65 -49.04
N GLU A 640 -29.51 -11.33 -48.99
CA GLU A 640 -28.37 -10.49 -48.67
C GLU A 640 -27.59 -10.92 -47.40
N GLY A 641 -26.28 -10.68 -47.42
CA GLY A 641 -25.42 -10.95 -46.26
C GLY A 641 -23.94 -10.74 -46.58
N GLY A 642 -23.57 -9.53 -46.98
CA GLY A 642 -22.17 -9.11 -47.05
C GLY A 642 -21.52 -9.11 -45.66
N LEU A 643 -20.34 -9.71 -45.55
CA LEU A 643 -19.50 -9.71 -44.33
C LEU A 643 -19.12 -8.26 -43.96
N PRO A 644 -19.12 -7.85 -42.68
CA PRO A 644 -18.75 -6.49 -42.30
C PRO A 644 -17.24 -6.23 -42.50
N ARG A 645 -16.91 -5.26 -43.36
CA ARG A 645 -15.54 -4.79 -43.71
C ARG A 645 -14.77 -4.09 -42.55
N HIS A 646 -15.28 -4.09 -41.32
CA HIS A 646 -14.76 -3.28 -40.19
C HIS A 646 -13.73 -3.99 -39.28
N ILE A 647 -13.37 -5.25 -39.54
CA ILE A 647 -12.42 -6.02 -38.72
C ILE A 647 -10.94 -5.66 -38.99
N PRO A 648 -10.50 -5.39 -40.24
CA PRO A 648 -9.09 -5.08 -40.51
C PRO A 648 -8.64 -3.71 -39.99
N SER A 649 -9.53 -2.70 -39.97
CA SER A 649 -9.14 -1.30 -39.69
C SER A 649 -8.65 -1.06 -38.27
N VAL A 650 -9.25 -1.70 -37.26
CA VAL A 650 -8.83 -1.54 -35.85
C VAL A 650 -7.47 -2.18 -35.60
N VAL A 651 -7.19 -3.32 -36.22
CA VAL A 651 -5.93 -4.02 -35.99
C VAL A 651 -4.77 -3.36 -36.74
N TYR A 652 -5.01 -2.79 -37.94
CA TYR A 652 -4.01 -1.94 -38.61
C TYR A 652 -3.69 -0.68 -37.79
N LEU A 653 -4.69 -0.05 -37.17
CA LEU A 653 -4.49 1.08 -36.27
C LEU A 653 -3.61 0.71 -35.07
N GLN A 654 -3.79 -0.49 -34.51
CA GLN A 654 -2.95 -1.00 -33.41
C GLN A 654 -1.52 -1.32 -33.87
N GLY A 655 -1.34 -1.86 -35.08
CA GLY A 655 -0.02 -2.02 -35.68
C GLY A 655 0.73 -0.70 -35.83
N LEU A 656 0.03 0.36 -36.27
CA LEU A 656 0.58 1.72 -36.30
C LEU A 656 0.92 2.24 -34.90
N GLY A 657 0.08 1.93 -33.90
CA GLY A 657 0.37 2.24 -32.49
C GLY A 657 1.69 1.63 -32.00
N VAL A 658 1.95 0.35 -32.32
CA VAL A 658 3.22 -0.32 -31.97
C VAL A 658 4.42 0.36 -32.63
N LEU A 659 4.34 0.70 -33.92
CA LEU A 659 5.40 1.43 -34.62
C LEU A 659 5.62 2.84 -34.04
N THR A 660 4.54 3.50 -33.63
CA THR A 660 4.60 4.82 -32.97
C THR A 660 5.29 4.70 -31.62
N SER A 661 5.00 3.65 -30.83
CA SER A 661 5.74 3.40 -29.57
C SER A 661 7.23 3.19 -29.82
N VAL A 662 7.63 2.43 -30.84
CA VAL A 662 9.05 2.24 -31.20
C VAL A 662 9.73 3.58 -31.52
N PHE A 663 9.08 4.41 -32.33
CA PHE A 663 9.58 5.74 -32.67
C PHE A 663 9.74 6.64 -31.43
N LEU A 664 8.75 6.63 -30.52
CA LEU A 664 8.79 7.45 -29.30
C LEU A 664 9.90 7.02 -28.35
N VAL A 665 10.14 5.71 -28.18
CA VAL A 665 11.27 5.19 -27.39
C VAL A 665 12.58 5.67 -28.01
N HIS A 666 12.77 5.46 -29.31
CA HIS A 666 13.99 5.85 -30.01
C HIS A 666 14.28 7.36 -29.90
N SER A 667 13.27 8.19 -30.18
CA SER A 667 13.39 9.65 -30.20
C SER A 667 13.64 10.22 -28.79
N SER A 668 12.92 9.73 -27.78
CA SER A 668 13.04 10.24 -26.40
C SER A 668 14.38 9.86 -25.76
N THR A 669 14.82 8.63 -25.95
CA THR A 669 16.06 8.13 -25.34
C THR A 669 17.29 8.78 -25.95
N ARG A 670 17.28 9.01 -27.28
CA ARG A 670 18.34 9.76 -27.96
C ARG A 670 18.42 11.22 -27.49
N SER A 671 17.29 11.91 -27.36
CA SER A 671 17.23 13.29 -26.86
C SER A 671 17.77 13.42 -25.43
N ILE A 672 17.46 12.45 -24.56
CA ILE A 672 17.97 12.41 -23.19
C ILE A 672 19.48 12.13 -23.17
N ALA A 673 19.95 11.17 -23.98
CA ALA A 673 21.38 10.88 -24.11
C ALA A 673 22.19 12.10 -24.61
N ASP A 674 21.60 12.88 -25.52
CA ASP A 674 22.19 14.11 -26.05
C ASP A 674 22.04 15.32 -25.10
N LYS A 675 21.53 15.12 -23.87
CA LYS A 675 21.27 16.15 -22.83
C LYS A 675 20.31 17.26 -23.26
N GLN A 676 19.41 16.98 -24.21
CA GLN A 676 18.41 17.93 -24.70
C GLN A 676 17.08 17.87 -23.92
N GLY A 677 16.95 16.94 -22.97
CA GLY A 677 15.73 16.71 -22.20
C GLY A 677 14.68 15.88 -22.95
N LEU A 678 13.48 15.73 -22.37
CA LEU A 678 12.38 14.98 -22.98
C LEU A 678 11.57 15.88 -23.94
N PRO A 679 11.46 15.55 -25.24
CA PRO A 679 10.68 16.37 -26.17
C PRO A 679 9.18 16.39 -25.83
N TYR A 680 8.57 17.58 -25.79
CA TYR A 680 7.17 17.77 -25.41
C TYR A 680 6.18 16.96 -26.27
N TYR A 681 6.38 16.90 -27.58
CA TYR A 681 5.52 16.13 -28.48
C TYR A 681 5.65 14.62 -28.28
N ASN A 682 6.83 14.13 -27.90
CA ASN A 682 7.02 12.73 -27.56
C ASN A 682 6.26 12.38 -26.27
N GLN A 683 6.37 13.27 -25.28
CA GLN A 683 5.66 13.14 -24.01
C GLN A 683 4.14 13.08 -24.23
N LEU A 684 3.58 14.01 -25.02
CA LEU A 684 2.16 14.02 -25.37
C LEU A 684 1.75 12.72 -26.11
N GLY A 685 2.58 12.26 -27.05
CA GLY A 685 2.37 11.00 -27.77
C GLY A 685 2.34 9.78 -26.85
N ALA A 686 3.24 9.72 -25.86
CA ALA A 686 3.30 8.64 -24.88
C ALA A 686 2.02 8.58 -24.01
N TRP A 687 1.57 9.74 -23.49
CA TRP A 687 0.32 9.84 -22.74
C TRP A 687 -0.91 9.49 -23.58
N ALA A 688 -0.95 9.93 -24.84
CA ALA A 688 -2.04 9.60 -25.76
C ALA A 688 -2.11 8.09 -26.03
N LEU A 689 -0.98 7.43 -26.31
CA LEU A 689 -0.94 5.99 -26.53
C LEU A 689 -1.33 5.19 -25.28
N LEU A 690 -0.96 5.66 -24.09
CA LEU A 690 -1.38 5.05 -22.83
C LEU A 690 -2.91 5.00 -22.73
N VAL A 691 -3.61 6.10 -23.01
CA VAL A 691 -5.07 6.17 -22.95
C VAL A 691 -5.72 5.39 -24.09
N LEU A 692 -5.24 5.58 -25.34
CA LEU A 692 -5.81 4.94 -26.52
C LEU A 692 -5.72 3.41 -26.45
N SER A 693 -4.65 2.87 -25.85
CA SER A 693 -4.46 1.42 -25.72
C SER A 693 -5.63 0.72 -25.00
N LEU A 694 -6.29 1.38 -24.06
CA LEU A 694 -7.41 0.79 -23.32
C LEU A 694 -8.73 0.86 -24.09
N VAL A 695 -8.87 1.81 -25.03
CA VAL A 695 -10.12 2.07 -25.76
C VAL A 695 -10.15 1.31 -27.09
N VAL A 696 -9.03 1.21 -27.80
CA VAL A 696 -9.01 0.64 -29.16
C VAL A 696 -9.51 -0.81 -29.24
N PRO A 697 -9.20 -1.73 -28.28
CA PRO A 697 -9.71 -3.10 -28.34
C PRO A 697 -11.24 -3.18 -28.39
N VAL A 698 -11.95 -2.32 -27.64
CA VAL A 698 -13.42 -2.37 -27.55
C VAL A 698 -14.15 -1.90 -28.82
N LEU A 699 -13.43 -1.26 -29.73
CA LEU A 699 -13.92 -0.89 -31.07
C LEU A 699 -13.91 -2.06 -32.06
N GLY A 700 -13.19 -3.16 -31.77
CA GLY A 700 -13.03 -4.30 -32.67
C GLY A 700 -14.18 -5.33 -32.63
N SER A 701 -14.02 -6.44 -33.36
CA SER A 701 -14.99 -7.56 -33.34
C SER A 701 -14.97 -8.33 -32.01
N ARG A 702 -16.04 -9.07 -31.70
CA ARG A 702 -16.13 -10.00 -30.55
C ARG A 702 -15.68 -11.43 -30.87
N ASN A 703 -15.08 -11.65 -32.05
CA ASN A 703 -14.50 -12.95 -32.40
C ASN A 703 -13.33 -13.23 -31.46
N MET A 704 -13.33 -14.39 -30.79
CA MET A 704 -12.40 -14.68 -29.70
C MET A 704 -10.94 -14.46 -30.08
N MET A 705 -10.51 -14.98 -31.23
CA MET A 705 -9.12 -14.87 -31.70
C MET A 705 -8.74 -13.44 -32.10
N GLY A 706 -9.56 -12.77 -32.92
CA GLY A 706 -9.30 -11.38 -33.33
C GLY A 706 -9.33 -10.41 -32.14
N ARG A 707 -10.21 -10.68 -31.16
CA ARG A 707 -10.32 -9.90 -29.93
C ARG A 707 -9.08 -10.05 -29.04
N LEU A 708 -8.62 -11.28 -28.79
CA LEU A 708 -7.43 -11.52 -27.97
C LEU A 708 -6.16 -10.94 -28.62
N LEU A 709 -6.04 -11.05 -29.96
CA LEU A 709 -4.93 -10.42 -30.69
C LEU A 709 -4.95 -8.89 -30.56
N SER A 710 -6.15 -8.29 -30.66
CA SER A 710 -6.33 -6.86 -30.48
C SER A 710 -6.02 -6.38 -29.06
N VAL A 711 -6.41 -7.13 -28.04
CA VAL A 711 -6.05 -6.83 -26.64
C VAL A 711 -4.54 -6.94 -26.43
N ALA A 712 -3.91 -8.00 -26.93
CA ALA A 712 -2.48 -8.21 -26.79
C ALA A 712 -1.64 -7.09 -27.44
N ALA A 713 -2.02 -6.65 -28.65
CA ALA A 713 -1.35 -5.56 -29.36
C ALA A 713 -1.56 -4.19 -28.67
N ALA A 714 -2.78 -3.92 -28.20
CA ALA A 714 -3.09 -2.71 -27.44
C ALA A 714 -2.24 -2.58 -26.18
N LEU A 715 -2.23 -3.61 -25.34
CA LEU A 715 -1.49 -3.61 -24.07
C LEU A 715 0.03 -3.54 -24.27
N PHE A 716 0.54 -4.03 -25.40
CA PHE A 716 1.96 -3.95 -25.72
C PHE A 716 2.46 -2.52 -25.97
N CYS A 717 1.61 -1.63 -26.52
CA CYS A 717 1.99 -0.26 -26.84
C CYS A 717 2.50 0.54 -25.63
N PRO A 718 1.75 0.66 -24.51
CA PRO A 718 2.24 1.32 -23.31
C PRO A 718 3.29 0.49 -22.56
N PHE A 719 3.26 -0.85 -22.67
CA PHE A 719 4.31 -1.70 -22.08
C PHE A 719 5.68 -1.41 -22.69
N LEU A 720 5.74 -1.23 -24.01
CA LEU A 720 6.97 -0.90 -24.74
C LEU A 720 7.57 0.43 -24.29
N LEU A 721 6.72 1.45 -24.05
CA LEU A 721 7.14 2.77 -23.55
C LEU A 721 7.72 2.73 -22.13
N LEU A 722 7.44 1.67 -21.37
CA LEU A 722 7.88 1.45 -19.99
C LEU A 722 9.02 0.41 -19.87
N CYS A 723 9.55 -0.08 -21.01
CA CYS A 723 10.65 -1.03 -21.05
C CYS A 723 11.99 -0.32 -21.25
N ILE A 724 13.03 -0.83 -20.60
CA ILE A 724 14.41 -0.34 -20.78
C ILE A 724 15.32 -1.38 -21.44
N ARG A 725 14.97 -2.67 -21.44
CA ARG A 725 15.79 -3.76 -21.99
C ARG A 725 14.96 -4.94 -22.57
N HIS A 726 15.11 -6.14 -21.98
CA HIS A 726 14.65 -7.43 -22.51
C HIS A 726 13.20 -7.76 -22.14
N GLU A 727 12.55 -6.97 -21.29
CA GLU A 727 11.19 -7.20 -20.80
C GLU A 727 10.17 -7.21 -21.95
N ALA A 728 10.41 -6.43 -23.00
CA ALA A 728 9.58 -6.43 -24.20
C ALA A 728 9.54 -7.81 -24.88
N PHE A 729 10.65 -8.56 -24.89
CA PHE A 729 10.67 -9.93 -25.41
C PHE A 729 9.92 -10.91 -24.51
N PHE A 730 9.97 -10.71 -23.19
CA PHE A 730 9.19 -11.52 -22.25
C PHE A 730 7.69 -11.41 -22.54
N TYR A 731 7.18 -10.18 -22.77
CA TYR A 731 5.78 -9.96 -23.12
C TYR A 731 5.37 -10.70 -24.41
N LEU A 732 6.24 -10.73 -25.43
CA LEU A 732 5.97 -11.46 -26.66
C LEU A 732 5.97 -12.97 -26.42
N ALA A 733 6.95 -13.48 -25.67
CA ALA A 733 7.04 -14.90 -25.35
C ALA A 733 5.81 -15.39 -24.56
N ILE A 734 5.35 -14.63 -23.55
CA ILE A 734 4.17 -15.01 -22.77
C ILE A 734 2.89 -14.92 -23.62
N THR A 735 2.79 -13.93 -24.51
CA THR A 735 1.66 -13.83 -25.46
C THR A 735 1.56 -15.08 -26.34
N VAL A 736 2.67 -15.53 -26.93
CA VAL A 736 2.73 -16.74 -27.74
C VAL A 736 2.34 -17.98 -26.92
N ALA A 737 2.86 -18.11 -25.69
CA ALA A 737 2.49 -19.19 -24.79
C ALA A 737 0.98 -19.20 -24.49
N MET A 738 0.35 -18.05 -24.23
CA MET A 738 -1.09 -17.97 -23.95
C MET A 738 -1.95 -18.42 -25.13
N PHE A 739 -1.58 -18.05 -26.37
CA PHE A 739 -2.26 -18.56 -27.56
C PHE A 739 -2.11 -20.08 -27.68
N LEU A 740 -0.90 -20.62 -27.50
CA LEU A 740 -0.65 -22.07 -27.56
C LEU A 740 -1.45 -22.82 -26.49
N TRP A 741 -1.55 -22.28 -25.27
CA TRP A 741 -2.37 -22.85 -24.20
C TRP A 741 -3.85 -22.93 -24.61
N LEU A 742 -4.41 -21.84 -25.14
CA LEU A 742 -5.79 -21.78 -25.63
C LEU A 742 -6.05 -22.82 -26.74
N PHE A 743 -5.12 -22.96 -27.70
CA PHE A 743 -5.23 -23.94 -28.78
C PHE A 743 -5.16 -25.39 -28.29
N LEU A 744 -4.27 -25.69 -27.33
CA LEU A 744 -4.17 -27.02 -26.72
C LEU A 744 -5.45 -27.39 -25.98
N GLU A 745 -5.99 -26.48 -25.17
CA GLU A 745 -7.25 -26.70 -24.45
C GLU A 745 -8.44 -26.87 -25.39
N PHE A 746 -8.49 -26.13 -26.50
CA PHE A 746 -9.51 -26.31 -27.53
C PHE A 746 -9.47 -27.72 -28.11
N TYR A 747 -8.28 -28.19 -28.49
CA TYR A 747 -8.14 -29.51 -29.11
C TYR A 747 -8.48 -30.63 -28.12
N LEU A 748 -8.08 -30.48 -26.85
CA LEU A 748 -8.40 -31.41 -25.77
C LEU A 748 -9.89 -31.49 -25.46
N ALA A 749 -10.63 -30.39 -25.62
CA ALA A 749 -12.07 -30.36 -25.42
C ALA A 749 -12.86 -31.14 -26.48
N GLY A 750 -12.21 -31.63 -27.56
CA GLY A 750 -12.86 -32.42 -28.61
C GLY A 750 -13.88 -31.61 -29.43
N ASN A 751 -13.75 -30.28 -29.44
CA ASN A 751 -14.68 -29.40 -30.14
C ASN A 751 -14.50 -29.50 -31.66
N ASN A 752 -15.54 -29.93 -32.37
CA ASN A 752 -15.56 -30.04 -33.84
C ASN A 752 -15.80 -28.68 -34.56
N VAL A 753 -15.92 -27.58 -33.81
CA VAL A 753 -16.21 -26.24 -34.34
C VAL A 753 -14.92 -25.48 -34.60
N GLN A 754 -14.77 -24.81 -35.75
CA GLN A 754 -13.58 -23.97 -35.98
C GLN A 754 -13.46 -22.86 -34.92
N ILE A 755 -12.31 -22.78 -34.24
CA ILE A 755 -12.03 -21.78 -33.19
C ILE A 755 -12.29 -20.35 -33.65
N ALA A 756 -12.03 -20.06 -34.93
CA ALA A 756 -12.25 -18.75 -35.54
C ALA A 756 -13.73 -18.29 -35.54
N MET A 757 -14.68 -19.21 -35.32
CA MET A 757 -16.11 -18.91 -35.24
C MET A 757 -16.61 -18.64 -33.81
N LEU A 758 -15.79 -18.90 -32.79
CA LEU A 758 -16.16 -18.66 -31.40
C LEU A 758 -16.21 -17.15 -31.14
N LYS A 759 -17.31 -16.70 -30.58
CA LYS A 759 -17.55 -15.30 -30.19
C LYS A 759 -17.77 -15.21 -28.70
N PHE A 760 -17.25 -14.14 -28.09
CA PHE A 760 -17.61 -13.77 -26.74
C PHE A 760 -19.09 -13.34 -26.65
N ALA A 761 -19.73 -13.64 -25.53
CA ALA A 761 -21.10 -13.20 -25.24
C ALA A 761 -21.20 -11.66 -25.22
N THR A 762 -22.40 -11.11 -25.34
CA THR A 762 -22.63 -9.66 -25.17
C THR A 762 -22.46 -9.26 -23.70
N TRP A 763 -21.87 -8.10 -23.46
CA TRP A 763 -21.81 -7.50 -22.12
C TRP A 763 -23.22 -7.41 -21.50
N GLY A 764 -23.38 -7.86 -20.26
CA GLY A 764 -24.68 -7.89 -19.56
C GLY A 764 -25.64 -9.01 -19.98
N GLY A 765 -25.35 -9.78 -21.04
CA GLY A 765 -26.13 -10.97 -21.38
C GLY A 765 -26.00 -12.06 -20.31
N ARG A 766 -27.06 -12.86 -20.09
CA ARG A 766 -26.94 -14.08 -19.28
C ARG A 766 -25.80 -14.93 -19.88
N GLU A 767 -24.86 -15.36 -19.05
CA GLU A 767 -23.81 -16.32 -19.41
C GLU A 767 -24.50 -17.65 -19.77
N GLY A 768 -24.96 -17.74 -21.02
CA GLY A 768 -25.76 -18.82 -21.54
C GLY A 768 -25.45 -18.99 -23.01
N VAL A 769 -24.32 -19.64 -23.30
CA VAL A 769 -24.18 -20.36 -24.56
C VAL A 769 -25.29 -21.42 -24.56
N GLU A 770 -25.98 -21.62 -25.68
CA GLU A 770 -26.89 -22.75 -25.87
C GLU A 770 -26.22 -24.04 -25.33
N GLY A 771 -26.74 -24.59 -24.22
CA GLY A 771 -26.23 -25.81 -23.57
C GLY A 771 -25.81 -25.74 -22.09
N GLY A 772 -25.87 -24.59 -21.40
CA GLY A 772 -25.63 -24.50 -19.93
C GLY A 772 -24.17 -24.71 -19.48
N GLU A 773 -23.87 -24.36 -18.22
CA GLU A 773 -22.54 -24.57 -17.60
C GLU A 773 -22.31 -26.04 -17.21
N ARG A 774 -21.08 -26.55 -17.39
CA ARG A 774 -20.72 -27.91 -16.93
C ARG A 774 -20.22 -27.93 -15.49
N VAL A 775 -20.32 -29.10 -14.86
CA VAL A 775 -19.72 -29.37 -13.55
C VAL A 775 -18.20 -29.42 -13.66
N MET A 776 -17.50 -29.05 -12.59
CA MET A 776 -16.05 -29.03 -12.54
C MET A 776 -15.44 -30.44 -12.59
N GLU A 777 -14.29 -30.56 -13.25
CA GLU A 777 -13.47 -31.77 -13.39
C GLU A 777 -12.06 -31.53 -12.86
N TRP A 778 -11.29 -32.58 -12.63
CA TRP A 778 -9.90 -32.48 -12.17
C TRP A 778 -8.98 -31.68 -13.10
N ALA A 779 -9.26 -31.67 -14.41
CA ALA A 779 -8.53 -30.84 -15.37
C ALA A 779 -8.70 -29.34 -15.10
N ASP A 780 -9.78 -28.92 -14.43
CA ASP A 780 -10.03 -27.53 -14.07
C ASP A 780 -9.10 -27.06 -12.93
N VAL A 781 -8.75 -27.95 -12.01
CA VAL A 781 -7.75 -27.68 -10.96
C VAL A 781 -6.38 -27.38 -11.59
N ARG A 782 -5.99 -28.12 -12.64
CA ARG A 782 -4.77 -27.83 -13.43
C ARG A 782 -4.85 -26.45 -14.09
N ARG A 783 -6.01 -26.09 -14.68
CA ARG A 783 -6.19 -24.79 -15.35
C ARG A 783 -6.09 -23.63 -14.37
N ALA A 784 -6.64 -23.78 -13.17
CA ALA A 784 -6.49 -22.80 -12.08
C ALA A 784 -5.02 -22.67 -11.64
N TYR A 785 -4.31 -23.80 -11.50
CA TYR A 785 -2.87 -23.78 -11.20
C TYR A 785 -2.05 -23.11 -12.32
N PHE A 786 -2.30 -23.41 -13.60
CA PHE A 786 -1.62 -22.75 -14.71
C PHE A 786 -1.87 -21.25 -14.71
N PHE A 787 -3.10 -20.82 -14.43
CA PHE A 787 -3.42 -19.41 -14.28
C PHE A 787 -2.59 -18.75 -13.17
N LEU A 788 -2.57 -19.32 -11.96
CA LEU A 788 -1.73 -18.83 -10.86
C LEU A 788 -0.24 -18.81 -11.23
N PHE A 789 0.24 -19.88 -11.88
CA PHE A 789 1.62 -20.00 -12.32
C PHE A 789 2.02 -18.89 -13.30
N PHE A 790 1.20 -18.62 -14.32
CA PHE A 790 1.50 -17.59 -15.30
C PHE A 790 1.34 -16.17 -14.74
N ILE A 791 0.49 -15.95 -13.74
CA ILE A 791 0.45 -14.67 -13.01
C ILE A 791 1.77 -14.44 -12.24
N ILE A 792 2.26 -15.44 -11.53
CA ILE A 792 3.53 -15.34 -10.79
C ILE A 792 4.72 -15.19 -11.76
N LEU A 793 4.72 -15.94 -12.87
CA LEU A 793 5.73 -15.81 -13.90
C LEU A 793 5.71 -14.41 -14.55
N ALA A 794 4.52 -13.85 -14.80
CA ALA A 794 4.35 -12.49 -15.30
C ALA A 794 4.95 -11.43 -14.36
N PHE A 795 4.77 -11.61 -13.05
CA PHE A 795 5.39 -10.76 -12.03
C PHE A 795 6.91 -10.77 -12.18
N PHE A 796 7.52 -11.96 -12.09
CA PHE A 796 8.98 -12.11 -12.10
C PHE A 796 9.64 -11.91 -13.48
N GLY A 797 8.87 -11.93 -14.56
CA GLY A 797 9.36 -11.70 -15.92
C GLY A 797 9.38 -10.23 -16.36
N THR A 798 8.66 -9.36 -15.65
CA THR A 798 8.61 -7.92 -15.95
C THR A 798 9.23 -7.03 -14.87
N GLY A 799 9.38 -7.56 -13.66
CA GLY A 799 9.91 -6.88 -12.48
C GLY A 799 10.15 -7.86 -11.33
N ASN A 800 10.49 -7.34 -10.15
CA ASN A 800 10.40 -8.00 -8.85
C ASN A 800 10.26 -6.93 -7.74
N ILE A 801 10.18 -7.36 -6.47
CA ILE A 801 10.13 -6.45 -5.32
C ILE A 801 11.30 -5.47 -5.34
N ALA A 802 12.50 -5.96 -5.63
CA ALA A 802 13.70 -5.13 -5.70
C ALA A 802 13.61 -4.07 -6.82
N SER A 803 12.91 -4.32 -7.93
CA SER A 803 12.70 -3.33 -9.02
C SER A 803 11.70 -2.24 -8.64
N VAL A 804 10.73 -2.55 -7.78
CA VAL A 804 9.81 -1.55 -7.22
C VAL A 804 10.52 -0.74 -6.14
N ASN A 805 11.32 -1.38 -5.29
CA ASN A 805 12.05 -0.74 -4.20
C ASN A 805 13.23 0.12 -4.68
N SER A 806 13.95 -0.30 -5.73
CA SER A 806 15.08 0.47 -6.28
C SER A 806 14.65 1.72 -7.05
N PHE A 807 13.36 1.87 -7.37
CA PHE A 807 12.76 3.01 -8.05
C PHE A 807 13.67 3.61 -9.14
N ASP A 808 13.94 2.86 -10.21
CA ASP A 808 14.73 3.38 -11.33
C ASP A 808 13.85 4.32 -12.19
N PRO A 809 14.10 5.64 -12.20
CA PRO A 809 13.30 6.59 -12.95
C PRO A 809 13.42 6.36 -14.48
N SER A 810 14.42 5.61 -14.95
CA SER A 810 14.63 5.32 -16.37
C SER A 810 13.48 4.57 -17.02
N PHE A 811 12.68 3.83 -16.24
CA PHE A 811 11.49 3.14 -16.74
C PHE A 811 10.37 4.08 -17.21
N VAL A 812 10.35 5.32 -16.74
CA VAL A 812 9.24 6.27 -17.01
C VAL A 812 9.66 7.48 -17.83
N TYR A 813 10.90 7.51 -18.32
CA TYR A 813 11.45 8.65 -19.08
C TYR A 813 10.70 8.99 -20.35
N CYS A 814 9.95 8.07 -20.96
CA CYS A 814 9.04 8.42 -22.07
C CYS A 814 7.89 9.34 -21.63
N PHE A 815 7.57 9.39 -20.33
CA PHE A 815 6.44 10.13 -19.76
C PHE A 815 6.88 11.33 -18.93
N VAL A 816 7.85 11.17 -18.03
CA VAL A 816 8.27 12.20 -17.08
C VAL A 816 9.75 12.00 -16.72
N THR A 817 10.53 13.08 -16.72
CA THR A 817 11.94 13.09 -16.27
C THR A 817 12.14 13.82 -14.93
N VAL A 818 11.19 14.67 -14.53
CA VAL A 818 11.18 15.33 -13.22
C VAL A 818 10.68 14.37 -12.16
N PHE A 819 11.43 14.21 -11.06
CA PHE A 819 11.09 13.30 -9.98
C PHE A 819 9.67 13.57 -9.44
N SER A 820 8.77 12.61 -9.65
CA SER A 820 7.38 12.67 -9.18
C SER A 820 6.98 11.28 -8.67
N PRO A 821 7.18 10.99 -7.37
CA PRO A 821 7.13 9.62 -6.85
C PRO A 821 5.78 8.95 -7.08
N PHE A 822 4.67 9.69 -6.97
CA PHE A 822 3.32 9.15 -7.18
C PHE A 822 3.02 8.82 -8.65
N ILE A 823 3.38 9.70 -9.59
CA ILE A 823 3.12 9.48 -11.02
C ILE A 823 4.00 8.35 -11.54
N MET A 824 5.30 8.43 -11.22
CA MET A 824 6.28 7.42 -11.62
C MET A 824 5.94 6.05 -11.02
N GLY A 825 5.58 6.00 -9.72
CA GLY A 825 5.12 4.79 -9.06
C GLY A 825 3.86 4.20 -9.69
N ALA A 826 2.89 5.04 -10.09
CA ALA A 826 1.68 4.59 -10.78
C ALA A 826 1.98 4.00 -12.16
N LEU A 827 2.89 4.60 -12.94
CA LEU A 827 3.33 4.09 -14.23
C LEU A 827 4.08 2.75 -14.11
N LEU A 828 4.95 2.62 -13.10
CA LEU A 828 5.64 1.37 -12.78
C LEU A 828 4.65 0.26 -12.38
N LEU A 829 3.66 0.59 -11.54
CA LEU A 829 2.61 -0.37 -11.17
C LEU A 829 1.79 -0.79 -12.41
N PHE A 830 1.49 0.16 -13.31
CA PHE A 830 0.79 -0.14 -14.56
C PHE A 830 1.60 -1.08 -15.46
N LYS A 831 2.92 -0.89 -15.58
CA LYS A 831 3.84 -1.81 -16.28
C LYS A 831 3.67 -3.25 -15.79
N ILE A 832 3.66 -3.45 -14.47
CA ILE A 832 3.56 -4.77 -13.83
C ILE A 832 2.17 -5.40 -14.07
N ILE A 833 1.11 -4.59 -14.10
CA ILE A 833 -0.27 -5.06 -14.28
C ILE A 833 -0.55 -5.55 -15.72
N ILE A 834 0.11 -4.98 -16.73
CA ILE A 834 -0.17 -5.28 -18.15
C ILE A 834 -0.11 -6.79 -18.49
N PRO A 835 0.96 -7.53 -18.19
CA PRO A 835 0.99 -8.97 -18.45
C PRO A 835 -0.01 -9.78 -17.62
N PHE A 836 -0.39 -9.30 -16.43
CA PHE A 836 -1.39 -9.98 -15.60
C PHE A 836 -2.77 -9.90 -16.25
N LEU A 837 -3.10 -8.71 -16.77
CA LEU A 837 -4.34 -8.49 -17.51
C LEU A 837 -4.40 -9.33 -18.79
N LEU A 838 -3.27 -9.45 -19.50
CA LEU A 838 -3.15 -10.34 -20.67
C LEU A 838 -3.47 -11.79 -20.30
N VAL A 839 -2.77 -12.36 -19.30
CA VAL A 839 -2.98 -13.74 -18.84
C VAL A 839 -4.44 -13.96 -18.41
N THR A 840 -5.04 -12.98 -17.72
CA THR A 840 -6.43 -13.04 -17.26
C THR A 840 -7.44 -13.02 -18.41
N CYS A 841 -7.18 -12.26 -19.49
CA CYS A 841 -8.02 -12.28 -20.69
C CYS A 841 -8.03 -13.66 -21.38
N PHE A 842 -6.87 -14.30 -21.49
CA PHE A 842 -6.77 -15.66 -22.05
C PHE A 842 -7.41 -16.70 -21.13
N PHE A 843 -7.25 -16.58 -19.81
CA PHE A 843 -7.92 -17.46 -18.86
C PHE A 843 -9.44 -17.38 -18.97
N HIS A 844 -10.00 -16.17 -19.06
CA HIS A 844 -11.43 -15.98 -19.31
C HIS A 844 -11.90 -16.59 -20.64
N ALA A 845 -11.09 -16.51 -21.70
CA ALA A 845 -11.35 -17.17 -22.97
C ALA A 845 -11.38 -18.69 -22.84
N ILE A 846 -10.45 -19.29 -22.09
CA ILE A 846 -10.41 -20.73 -21.82
C ILE A 846 -11.65 -21.17 -21.03
N CYS A 847 -12.06 -20.42 -19.99
CA CYS A 847 -13.28 -20.72 -19.24
C CYS A 847 -14.53 -20.71 -20.14
N THR A 848 -14.62 -19.70 -21.00
CA THR A 848 -15.72 -19.55 -21.97
C THR A 848 -15.73 -20.69 -22.99
N LEU A 849 -14.55 -21.08 -23.47
CA LEU A 849 -14.35 -22.15 -24.44
C LEU A 849 -14.79 -23.52 -23.90
N ILE A 850 -14.46 -23.82 -22.65
CA ILE A 850 -14.69 -25.14 -22.02
C ILE A 850 -16.02 -25.17 -21.23
N LYS A 851 -16.75 -24.04 -21.20
CA LYS A 851 -18.05 -23.87 -20.51
C LYS A 851 -17.98 -24.15 -19.00
N VAL A 852 -16.86 -23.79 -18.37
CA VAL A 852 -16.66 -23.94 -16.92
C VAL A 852 -17.07 -22.65 -16.21
N PRO A 853 -17.81 -22.74 -15.09
CA PRO A 853 -18.14 -21.55 -14.30
C PRO A 853 -16.87 -20.86 -13.78
N THR A 854 -16.66 -19.61 -14.19
CA THR A 854 -15.49 -18.79 -13.79
C THR A 854 -15.37 -18.69 -12.26
N ARG A 855 -16.51 -18.64 -11.56
CA ARG A 855 -16.57 -18.61 -10.08
C ARG A 855 -15.95 -19.84 -9.43
N ALA A 856 -16.15 -21.02 -10.01
CA ALA A 856 -15.61 -22.27 -9.47
C ALA A 856 -14.09 -22.33 -9.55
N LEU A 857 -13.53 -21.93 -10.71
CA LEU A 857 -12.09 -21.85 -10.91
C LEU A 857 -11.46 -20.77 -10.02
N PHE A 858 -12.16 -19.66 -9.83
CA PHE A 858 -11.71 -18.61 -8.91
C PHE A 858 -11.63 -19.10 -7.47
N TYR A 859 -12.57 -19.93 -7.00
CA TYR A 859 -12.46 -20.56 -5.68
C TYR A 859 -11.23 -21.47 -5.54
N VAL A 860 -10.89 -22.25 -6.57
CA VAL A 860 -9.69 -23.10 -6.57
C VAL A 860 -8.42 -22.24 -6.56
N PHE A 861 -8.37 -21.20 -7.39
CA PHE A 861 -7.28 -20.24 -7.43
C PHE A 861 -7.04 -19.60 -6.05
N LEU A 862 -8.11 -19.09 -5.42
CA LEU A 862 -8.03 -18.45 -4.11
C LEU A 862 -7.54 -19.42 -3.04
N ALA A 863 -8.03 -20.66 -3.01
CA ALA A 863 -7.56 -21.66 -2.06
C ALA A 863 -6.05 -21.95 -2.19
N MET A 864 -5.52 -22.00 -3.42
CA MET A 864 -4.08 -22.17 -3.67
C MET A 864 -3.28 -20.93 -3.24
N SER A 865 -3.77 -19.74 -3.57
CA SER A 865 -3.15 -18.46 -3.20
C SER A 865 -3.13 -18.24 -1.68
N ASP A 866 -4.23 -18.56 -0.99
CA ASP A 866 -4.35 -18.45 0.46
C ASP A 866 -3.45 -19.46 1.19
N PHE A 867 -3.24 -20.65 0.61
CA PHE A 867 -2.24 -21.60 1.12
C PHE A 867 -0.82 -21.05 1.00
N MET A 868 -0.48 -20.44 -0.15
CA MET A 868 0.80 -19.75 -0.32
C MET A 868 0.96 -18.60 0.69
N ALA A 869 -0.08 -17.79 0.88
CA ALA A 869 -0.06 -16.68 1.84
C ALA A 869 0.17 -17.18 3.26
N LEU A 870 -0.46 -18.30 3.66
CA LEU A 870 -0.22 -18.92 4.96
C LEU A 870 1.23 -19.44 5.09
N HIS A 871 1.80 -20.01 4.04
CA HIS A 871 3.22 -20.40 4.05
C HIS A 871 4.10 -19.16 4.25
N PHE A 872 3.91 -18.10 3.45
CA PHE A 872 4.68 -16.86 3.61
C PHE A 872 4.51 -16.19 4.96
N PHE A 873 3.32 -16.26 5.57
CA PHE A 873 3.08 -15.74 6.92
C PHE A 873 4.05 -16.34 7.96
N PHE A 874 4.30 -17.65 7.89
CA PHE A 874 5.26 -18.31 8.78
C PHE A 874 6.73 -18.05 8.41
N LEU A 875 6.98 -17.54 7.21
CA LEU A 875 8.31 -17.12 6.75
C LEU A 875 8.60 -15.62 6.99
N ILE A 876 7.63 -14.86 7.52
CA ILE A 876 7.84 -13.44 7.87
C ILE A 876 8.94 -13.34 8.93
N ARG A 877 9.98 -12.57 8.59
CA ARG A 877 11.06 -12.23 9.50
C ARG A 877 10.75 -10.92 10.22
N THR A 878 11.07 -10.88 11.51
CA THR A 878 10.98 -9.69 12.36
C THR A 878 12.35 -9.13 12.73
N GLU A 879 13.41 -9.83 12.30
CA GLU A 879 14.82 -9.58 12.60
C GLU A 879 15.65 -9.95 11.35
N GLY A 880 16.86 -9.42 11.22
CA GLY A 880 17.67 -9.51 9.99
C GLY A 880 17.60 -8.20 9.20
N SER A 881 18.13 -8.16 7.97
CA SER A 881 18.18 -6.93 7.17
C SER A 881 16.78 -6.39 6.83
N TRP A 882 16.62 -5.10 6.50
CA TRP A 882 15.31 -4.58 6.07
C TRP A 882 14.96 -5.08 4.70
N LEU A 883 15.97 -5.40 3.90
CA LEU A 883 15.75 -6.19 2.72
C LEU A 883 15.15 -7.54 3.08
N ASP A 884 15.64 -8.25 4.11
CA ASP A 884 15.07 -9.54 4.54
C ASP A 884 13.66 -9.40 5.14
N ILE A 885 13.46 -8.47 6.07
CA ILE A 885 12.17 -8.19 6.72
C ILE A 885 11.18 -7.71 5.67
N GLY A 886 11.54 -6.68 4.91
CA GLY A 886 10.75 -6.10 3.84
C GLY A 886 10.46 -7.08 2.71
N THR A 887 11.42 -7.92 2.31
CA THR A 887 11.20 -8.97 1.29
C THR A 887 10.28 -10.06 1.81
N SER A 888 10.50 -10.56 3.03
CA SER A 888 9.63 -11.59 3.63
C SER A 888 8.19 -11.08 3.82
N LEU A 889 8.03 -9.83 4.26
CA LEU A 889 6.74 -9.16 4.36
C LEU A 889 6.12 -8.90 2.98
N SER A 890 6.92 -8.48 2.00
CA SER A 890 6.47 -8.24 0.63
C SER A 890 6.00 -9.53 -0.03
N HIS A 891 6.65 -10.67 0.18
CA HIS A 891 6.18 -11.97 -0.31
C HIS A 891 4.75 -12.27 0.18
N TYR A 892 4.51 -12.06 1.47
CA TYR A 892 3.20 -12.23 2.08
C TYR A 892 2.18 -11.23 1.52
N ILE A 893 2.50 -9.93 1.50
CA ILE A 893 1.62 -8.86 1.03
C ILE A 893 1.29 -9.03 -0.45
N ILE A 894 2.26 -9.35 -1.31
CA ILE A 894 2.05 -9.55 -2.75
C ILE A 894 1.10 -10.71 -2.98
N THR A 895 1.28 -11.83 -2.28
CA THR A 895 0.38 -12.99 -2.42
C THR A 895 -1.05 -12.62 -2.04
N MET A 896 -1.24 -11.91 -0.91
CA MET A 896 -2.53 -11.43 -0.45
C MET A 896 -3.15 -10.36 -1.38
N ALA A 897 -2.34 -9.42 -1.86
CA ALA A 897 -2.78 -8.36 -2.76
C ALA A 897 -3.16 -8.92 -4.13
N THR A 898 -2.37 -9.86 -4.66
CA THR A 898 -2.63 -10.52 -5.96
C THR A 898 -4.02 -11.14 -5.99
N THR A 899 -4.45 -11.77 -4.89
CA THR A 899 -5.81 -12.26 -4.71
C THR A 899 -6.89 -11.18 -4.92
N LEU A 900 -6.72 -9.99 -4.32
CA LEU A 900 -7.67 -8.87 -4.47
C LEU A 900 -7.60 -8.26 -5.89
N PHE A 901 -6.40 -8.06 -6.41
CA PHE A 901 -6.17 -7.50 -7.73
C PHE A 901 -6.75 -8.39 -8.84
N ILE A 902 -6.68 -9.71 -8.71
CA ILE A 902 -7.22 -10.63 -9.72
C ILE A 902 -8.74 -10.50 -9.87
N ILE A 903 -9.49 -10.13 -8.82
CA ILE A 903 -10.93 -9.85 -8.95
C ILE A 903 -11.16 -8.68 -9.90
N ILE A 904 -10.38 -7.61 -9.72
CA ILE A 904 -10.44 -6.42 -10.58
C ILE A 904 -9.99 -6.78 -12.00
N LEU A 905 -8.93 -7.57 -12.15
CA LEU A 905 -8.45 -8.03 -13.45
C LEU A 905 -9.45 -8.94 -14.16
N LEU A 906 -10.17 -9.79 -13.44
CA LEU A 906 -11.23 -10.63 -14.02
C LEU A 906 -12.40 -9.78 -14.53
N PHE A 907 -12.77 -8.73 -13.80
CA PHE A 907 -13.76 -7.76 -14.27
C PHE A 907 -13.27 -7.04 -15.54
N LEU A 908 -12.05 -6.50 -15.52
CA LEU A 908 -11.47 -5.79 -16.65
C LEU A 908 -11.26 -6.70 -17.86
N ALA A 909 -10.82 -7.94 -17.64
CA ALA A 909 -10.69 -8.95 -18.67
C ALA A 909 -12.04 -9.25 -19.32
N LYS A 910 -13.10 -9.47 -18.51
CA LYS A 910 -14.46 -9.66 -19.02
C LYS A 910 -14.92 -8.45 -19.82
N PHE A 911 -14.63 -7.24 -19.36
CA PHE A 911 -14.97 -6.00 -20.07
C PHE A 911 -14.27 -5.95 -21.43
N LEU A 912 -12.94 -6.11 -21.47
CA LEU A 912 -12.14 -6.05 -22.69
C LEU A 912 -12.51 -7.14 -23.70
N THR A 913 -12.90 -8.34 -23.25
CA THR A 913 -13.27 -9.46 -24.14
C THR A 913 -14.71 -9.40 -24.65
N THR A 914 -15.67 -8.96 -23.83
CA THR A 914 -17.12 -9.06 -24.16
C THR A 914 -17.76 -7.73 -24.58
N PHE A 915 -17.25 -6.58 -24.15
CA PHE A 915 -17.79 -5.27 -24.50
C PHE A 915 -17.42 -4.85 -25.93
N SER A 916 -18.40 -4.31 -26.67
CA SER A 916 -18.22 -3.82 -28.04
C SER A 916 -19.12 -2.61 -28.31
N LEU A 917 -18.49 -1.48 -28.68
CA LEU A 917 -19.18 -0.22 -29.00
C LEU A 917 -20.01 -0.31 -30.30
N LEU A 918 -19.58 -1.13 -31.26
CA LEU A 918 -20.26 -1.27 -32.56
C LEU A 918 -21.61 -2.01 -32.50
N THR A 919 -21.85 -2.83 -31.47
CA THR A 919 -23.11 -3.59 -31.35
C THR A 919 -24.28 -2.80 -30.74
N GLY A 920 -24.02 -1.64 -30.12
CA GLY A 920 -25.06 -0.78 -29.54
C GLY A 920 -25.78 0.11 -30.56
N VAL A 921 -25.18 0.35 -31.74
CA VAL A 921 -25.69 1.33 -32.72
C VAL A 921 -26.72 0.73 -33.70
N ILE A 922 -26.81 -0.60 -33.82
CA ILE A 922 -27.69 -1.29 -34.80
C ILE A 922 -28.89 -1.99 -34.12
N GLY A 923 -28.99 -1.93 -32.79
CA GLY A 923 -30.00 -2.68 -32.01
C GLY A 923 -31.30 -1.92 -31.69
N GLY A 924 -31.49 -0.70 -32.21
CA GLY A 924 -32.68 0.12 -31.99
C GLY A 924 -33.77 -0.10 -33.06
N GLY A 925 -34.10 -1.35 -33.38
CA GLY A 925 -35.19 -1.69 -34.30
C GLY A 925 -36.32 -2.37 -33.54
N VAL A 926 -37.38 -1.62 -33.27
CA VAL A 926 -38.65 -2.16 -32.78
C VAL A 926 -39.14 -3.22 -33.77
N VAL A 927 -39.35 -4.45 -33.32
CA VAL A 927 -40.06 -5.47 -34.08
C VAL A 927 -41.53 -5.06 -34.13
N GLY A 928 -41.87 -4.23 -35.11
CA GLY A 928 -43.23 -3.90 -35.53
C GLY A 928 -43.52 -4.54 -36.88
N ALA A 929 -44.67 -5.23 -36.96
CA ALA A 929 -45.10 -5.96 -38.13
C ALA A 929 -45.35 -5.06 -39.36
N GLY A 930 -44.87 -5.51 -40.52
CA GLY A 930 -45.44 -5.23 -41.85
C GLY A 930 -45.20 -3.84 -42.47
N GLY A 931 -44.58 -3.81 -43.65
CA GLY A 931 -44.65 -2.69 -44.60
C GLY A 931 -43.31 -2.32 -45.25
N ASP A 932 -43.20 -2.55 -46.55
CA ASP A 932 -42.13 -2.08 -47.45
C ASP A 932 -41.93 -0.56 -47.37
N VAL A 933 -40.67 -0.08 -47.25
CA VAL A 933 -40.29 1.27 -47.72
C VAL A 933 -38.80 1.32 -48.12
N ASP A 934 -38.56 2.00 -49.24
CA ASP A 934 -37.32 2.14 -50.01
C ASP A 934 -36.07 2.70 -49.31
N CYS A 935 -34.93 2.27 -49.84
CA CYS A 935 -33.57 2.67 -49.50
C CYS A 935 -33.26 4.14 -49.85
N VAL A 936 -32.80 4.93 -48.87
CA VAL A 936 -32.06 6.18 -49.10
C VAL A 936 -30.74 6.13 -48.32
N LEU A 937 -29.62 6.20 -49.05
CA LEU A 937 -28.25 6.32 -48.52
C LEU A 937 -27.96 7.77 -48.09
N PRO A 938 -27.34 8.03 -46.91
CA PRO A 938 -26.66 9.29 -46.65
C PRO A 938 -25.15 9.19 -46.92
N ARG A 939 -24.63 10.30 -47.46
CA ARG A 939 -23.22 10.54 -47.82
C ARG A 939 -22.31 10.70 -46.60
N VAL A 940 -21.05 10.34 -46.81
CA VAL A 940 -19.91 10.48 -45.91
C VAL A 940 -19.45 11.93 -45.86
N SER A 941 -19.74 12.64 -44.76
CA SER A 941 -18.99 13.83 -44.34
C SER A 941 -19.30 14.12 -42.88
N GLU A 942 -18.23 14.24 -42.08
CA GLU A 942 -18.17 14.56 -40.64
C GLU A 942 -18.44 13.41 -39.66
N VAL A 943 -17.35 12.71 -39.30
CA VAL A 943 -17.28 11.87 -38.09
C VAL A 943 -16.66 12.71 -36.97
N VAL A 944 -17.50 13.39 -36.20
CA VAL A 944 -17.14 13.91 -34.88
C VAL A 944 -17.50 12.82 -33.86
N VAL A 945 -16.48 12.24 -33.22
CA VAL A 945 -16.69 11.28 -32.13
C VAL A 945 -17.06 12.04 -30.87
N VAL A 946 -18.36 12.24 -30.65
CA VAL A 946 -18.90 12.55 -29.33
C VAL A 946 -19.24 11.21 -28.67
N VAL A 947 -18.46 10.82 -27.66
CA VAL A 947 -18.86 9.75 -26.75
C VAL A 947 -19.97 10.33 -25.88
N ASP A 948 -21.21 10.17 -26.34
CA ASP A 948 -22.37 10.64 -25.59
C ASP A 948 -22.74 9.62 -24.50
N ILE A 949 -22.34 9.94 -23.27
CA ILE A 949 -22.66 9.19 -22.04
C ILE A 949 -24.18 9.04 -21.84
N ASN A 950 -25.01 9.84 -22.53
CA ASN A 950 -26.47 9.80 -22.40
C ASN A 950 -27.14 8.58 -23.07
N VAL A 951 -26.46 7.87 -23.98
CA VAL A 951 -27.04 6.69 -24.66
C VAL A 951 -27.17 5.48 -23.71
N ILE A 952 -26.47 5.47 -22.57
CA ILE A 952 -26.66 4.47 -21.51
C ILE A 952 -27.91 4.78 -20.64
N PHE A 953 -28.41 6.01 -20.67
CA PHE A 953 -29.60 6.43 -19.91
C PHE A 953 -30.91 6.45 -20.73
N GLN A 954 -30.85 6.27 -22.06
CA GLN A 954 -31.99 6.50 -22.96
C GLN A 954 -33.01 5.35 -23.12
N HIS A 955 -32.98 4.29 -22.30
CA HIS A 955 -34.03 3.26 -22.31
C HIS A 955 -35.10 3.39 -21.22
N LEU A 956 -35.20 4.55 -20.57
CA LEU A 956 -36.35 4.92 -19.76
C LEU A 956 -36.84 6.30 -20.23
N SER A 957 -37.81 6.31 -21.13
CA SER A 957 -38.54 7.52 -21.52
C SER A 957 -40.01 7.17 -21.60
N LEU A 958 -40.74 7.45 -20.52
CA LEU A 958 -42.19 7.67 -20.56
C LEU A 958 -42.43 9.20 -20.63
N PRO A 959 -43.55 9.64 -21.23
CA PRO A 959 -43.73 11.02 -21.66
C PRO A 959 -43.96 11.97 -20.47
N THR A 960 -43.15 13.02 -20.35
CA THR A 960 -43.33 14.08 -19.37
C THR A 960 -44.46 15.02 -19.80
N TYR A 961 -45.59 14.99 -19.08
CA TYR A 961 -46.57 16.06 -19.10
C TYR A 961 -46.02 17.23 -18.27
N ILE A 962 -45.60 18.32 -18.91
CA ILE A 962 -45.22 19.56 -18.21
C ILE A 962 -46.52 20.32 -17.89
N VAL A 963 -46.89 20.33 -16.61
CA VAL A 963 -47.82 21.32 -16.06
C VAL A 963 -47.05 22.63 -15.84
N LYS A 964 -47.57 23.70 -16.43
CA LYS A 964 -46.99 25.04 -16.41
C LYS A 964 -47.33 25.72 -15.08
N MET A 965 -46.44 25.66 -14.09
CA MET A 965 -46.42 26.60 -12.96
C MET A 965 -45.29 27.61 -13.16
N SER A 966 -45.62 28.84 -13.53
CA SER A 966 -44.64 29.90 -13.78
C SER A 966 -44.45 30.80 -12.56
N GLY A 967 -43.22 30.87 -12.01
CA GLY A 967 -42.74 32.04 -11.26
C GLY A 967 -42.32 31.86 -9.79
N LEU A 968 -41.76 30.70 -9.38
CA LEU A 968 -41.35 30.50 -7.97
C LEU A 968 -40.10 31.29 -7.58
N THR A 969 -40.11 31.88 -6.38
CA THR A 969 -38.89 32.41 -5.72
C THR A 969 -38.33 31.39 -4.73
N ALA A 970 -37.11 30.90 -4.99
CA ALA A 970 -36.39 29.98 -4.11
C ALA A 970 -35.31 30.70 -3.28
N LEU A 971 -35.18 30.36 -2.00
CA LEU A 971 -34.08 30.81 -1.14
C LEU A 971 -33.17 29.63 -0.78
N VAL A 972 -31.85 29.80 -0.91
CA VAL A 972 -30.86 28.74 -0.60
C VAL A 972 -29.92 29.19 0.50
N LEU A 973 -29.90 28.42 1.60
CA LEU A 973 -28.93 28.51 2.68
C LEU A 973 -27.86 27.43 2.48
N GLY A 974 -26.59 27.82 2.53
CA GLY A 974 -25.48 26.88 2.31
C GLY A 974 -25.16 26.62 0.84
N GLY A 975 -25.45 27.57 -0.07
CA GLY A 975 -25.15 27.46 -1.51
C GLY A 975 -23.67 27.26 -1.86
N SER A 976 -22.74 27.48 -0.92
CA SER A 976 -21.32 27.16 -1.09
C SER A 976 -20.94 25.71 -0.73
N GLY A 977 -21.86 24.95 -0.12
CA GLY A 977 -21.66 23.55 0.25
C GLY A 977 -21.83 22.61 -0.94
N GLU A 978 -21.41 21.35 -0.81
CA GLU A 978 -21.37 20.42 -1.95
C GLU A 978 -22.75 20.12 -2.56
N VAL A 979 -23.78 19.86 -1.74
CA VAL A 979 -25.16 19.74 -2.21
C VAL A 979 -25.70 21.10 -2.69
N GLY A 980 -25.39 22.18 -1.96
CA GLY A 980 -25.85 23.53 -2.27
C GLY A 980 -25.39 24.01 -3.65
N LYS A 981 -24.15 23.71 -4.05
CA LYS A 981 -23.61 24.08 -5.38
C LYS A 981 -24.42 23.44 -6.51
N GLN A 982 -24.73 22.14 -6.39
CA GLN A 982 -25.52 21.42 -7.39
C GLN A 982 -26.97 21.91 -7.41
N LEU A 983 -27.56 22.13 -6.24
CA LEU A 983 -28.91 22.67 -6.12
C LEU A 983 -29.05 24.06 -6.76
N VAL A 984 -28.10 24.97 -6.52
CA VAL A 984 -28.14 26.30 -7.13
C VAL A 984 -28.05 26.20 -8.66
N LYS A 985 -27.19 25.31 -9.18
CA LYS A 985 -27.09 25.06 -10.62
C LYS A 985 -28.42 24.60 -11.21
N GLU A 986 -29.08 23.65 -10.57
CA GLU A 986 -30.37 23.14 -11.02
C GLU A 986 -31.49 24.19 -10.98
N LEU A 987 -31.58 24.95 -9.89
CA LEU A 987 -32.58 26.02 -9.73
C LEU A 987 -32.42 27.11 -10.79
N ILE A 988 -31.19 27.45 -11.17
CA ILE A 988 -30.92 28.42 -12.25
C ILE A 988 -31.41 27.88 -13.60
N THR A 989 -31.12 26.60 -13.88
CA THR A 989 -31.49 25.96 -15.15
C THR A 989 -32.99 25.66 -15.28
N ASN A 990 -33.72 25.56 -14.18
CA ASN A 990 -35.14 25.24 -14.20
C ASN A 990 -36.01 26.50 -14.42
N ASN A 991 -36.91 26.46 -15.42
CA ASN A 991 -37.76 27.59 -15.79
C ASN A 991 -38.96 27.81 -14.85
N SER A 992 -39.21 26.88 -13.93
CA SER A 992 -40.25 27.04 -12.91
C SER A 992 -39.88 28.10 -11.87
N PHE A 993 -38.58 28.35 -11.68
CA PHE A 993 -38.04 29.37 -10.78
C PHE A 993 -37.66 30.64 -11.55
N SER A 994 -38.27 31.76 -11.15
CA SER A 994 -38.01 33.09 -11.71
C SER A 994 -36.93 33.84 -10.94
N ARG A 995 -36.74 33.53 -9.66
CA ARG A 995 -35.77 34.20 -8.77
C ARG A 995 -35.15 33.21 -7.77
N VAL A 996 -33.84 33.28 -7.59
CA VAL A 996 -33.06 32.45 -6.65
C VAL A 996 -32.26 33.37 -5.72
N VAL A 997 -32.63 33.41 -4.44
CA VAL A 997 -31.97 34.21 -3.41
C VAL A 997 -30.95 33.33 -2.67
N LEU A 998 -29.66 33.68 -2.73
CA LEU A 998 -28.60 32.98 -2.02
C LEU A 998 -28.26 33.74 -0.74
N VAL A 999 -28.43 33.11 0.42
CA VAL A 999 -28.06 33.68 1.71
C VAL A 999 -26.74 33.06 2.14
N THR A 1000 -25.66 33.85 2.10
CA THR A 1000 -24.28 33.35 2.28
C THR A 1000 -23.45 34.28 3.17
N ARG A 1001 -22.38 33.76 3.77
CA ARG A 1001 -21.42 34.56 4.57
C ARG A 1001 -20.46 35.40 3.73
N ARG A 1002 -20.35 35.07 2.44
CA ARG A 1002 -19.45 35.72 1.47
C ARG A 1002 -20.07 35.62 0.08
N ARG A 1003 -19.69 36.54 -0.80
CA ARG A 1003 -20.11 36.52 -2.21
C ARG A 1003 -19.57 35.25 -2.89
N LEU A 1004 -20.41 34.59 -3.67
CA LEU A 1004 -20.05 33.44 -4.51
C LEU A 1004 -19.90 33.89 -5.96
N ASP A 1005 -18.99 33.24 -6.68
CA ASP A 1005 -18.74 33.50 -8.09
C ASP A 1005 -19.78 32.77 -8.97
N ILE A 1006 -20.98 33.35 -9.05
CA ILE A 1006 -22.12 32.80 -9.80
C ILE A 1006 -22.71 33.94 -10.64
N SER A 1007 -22.68 33.78 -11.96
CA SER A 1007 -23.21 34.74 -12.95
C SER A 1007 -24.54 34.24 -13.52
N SER A 1008 -25.66 34.81 -13.08
CA SER A 1008 -26.99 34.55 -13.64
C SER A 1008 -27.97 35.67 -13.28
N ASP A 1009 -28.80 36.09 -14.24
CA ASP A 1009 -29.81 37.14 -14.05
C ASP A 1009 -30.95 36.73 -13.09
N LYS A 1010 -31.08 35.43 -12.80
CA LYS A 1010 -32.04 34.89 -11.82
C LYS A 1010 -31.52 34.94 -10.37
N VAL A 1011 -30.22 35.17 -10.16
CA VAL A 1011 -29.57 34.99 -8.86
C VAL A 1011 -29.36 36.31 -8.14
N GLU A 1012 -29.92 36.41 -6.94
CA GLU A 1012 -29.68 37.51 -6.01
C GLU A 1012 -28.88 37.00 -4.81
N GLN A 1013 -27.74 37.61 -4.50
CA GLN A 1013 -26.91 37.20 -3.36
C GLN A 1013 -27.07 38.17 -2.19
N LYS A 1014 -27.54 37.67 -1.05
CA LYS A 1014 -27.63 38.39 0.22
C LYS A 1014 -26.50 37.91 1.14
N ILE A 1015 -25.55 38.80 1.43
CA ILE A 1015 -24.46 38.51 2.36
C ILE A 1015 -24.95 38.78 3.78
N VAL A 1016 -24.94 37.77 4.65
CA VAL A 1016 -25.42 37.87 6.04
C VAL A 1016 -24.38 37.36 7.02
N ASP A 1017 -24.38 37.94 8.22
CA ASP A 1017 -23.67 37.37 9.37
C ASP A 1017 -24.56 36.35 10.07
N PHE A 1018 -24.17 35.08 10.02
CA PHE A 1018 -24.95 33.99 10.60
C PHE A 1018 -24.96 34.00 12.14
N ASP A 1019 -24.05 34.75 12.77
CA ASP A 1019 -24.05 34.93 14.23
C ASP A 1019 -25.08 35.97 14.70
N LYS A 1020 -25.68 36.72 13.78
CA LYS A 1020 -26.67 37.78 14.04
C LYS A 1020 -27.82 37.71 13.04
N LEU A 1021 -28.34 36.51 12.75
CA LEU A 1021 -29.35 36.29 11.72
C LEU A 1021 -30.60 37.15 11.91
N GLU A 1022 -30.95 37.47 13.16
CA GLU A 1022 -32.09 38.32 13.51
C GLU A 1022 -31.96 39.75 12.97
N ASP A 1023 -30.74 40.26 12.77
CA ASP A 1023 -30.50 41.60 12.19
C ASP A 1023 -30.76 41.63 10.67
N TYR A 1024 -30.87 40.46 10.03
CA TYR A 1024 -31.01 40.31 8.57
C TYR A 1024 -32.38 39.77 8.14
N LYS A 1025 -33.47 40.01 8.91
CA LYS A 1025 -34.82 39.51 8.57
C LYS A 1025 -35.25 39.83 7.14
N GLU A 1026 -34.87 40.99 6.61
CA GLU A 1026 -35.16 41.40 5.23
C GLU A 1026 -34.58 40.43 4.18
N ALA A 1027 -33.47 39.74 4.46
CA ALA A 1027 -32.86 38.79 3.54
C ALA A 1027 -33.69 37.51 3.34
N PHE A 1028 -34.66 37.25 4.22
CA PHE A 1028 -35.50 36.04 4.22
C PHE A 1028 -36.92 36.28 3.68
N LYS A 1029 -37.27 37.53 3.30
CA LYS A 1029 -38.59 37.87 2.76
C LYS A 1029 -38.81 37.34 1.35
N ASP A 1030 -40.09 37.19 0.98
CA ASP A 1030 -40.58 36.83 -0.35
C ASP A 1030 -40.12 35.45 -0.89
N ALA A 1031 -39.54 34.60 -0.03
CA ALA A 1031 -39.18 33.23 -0.38
C ALA A 1031 -40.41 32.32 -0.28
N GLN A 1032 -40.86 31.77 -1.41
CA GLN A 1032 -41.97 30.81 -1.44
C GLN A 1032 -41.51 29.41 -1.07
N VAL A 1033 -40.30 29.05 -1.49
CA VAL A 1033 -39.63 27.79 -1.16
C VAL A 1033 -38.23 28.08 -0.62
N ALA A 1034 -37.83 27.43 0.46
CA ALA A 1034 -36.49 27.56 1.02
C ALA A 1034 -35.79 26.20 1.13
N TYR A 1035 -34.49 26.20 0.83
CA TYR A 1035 -33.62 25.04 0.89
C TYR A 1035 -32.48 25.29 1.87
N CYS A 1036 -32.36 24.45 2.89
CA CYS A 1036 -31.30 24.49 3.87
C CYS A 1036 -30.31 23.34 3.65
N CYS A 1037 -29.19 23.68 3.02
CA CYS A 1037 -28.04 22.80 2.77
C CYS A 1037 -26.86 23.12 3.70
N LEU A 1038 -27.11 23.80 4.83
CA LEU A 1038 -26.07 24.10 5.82
C LEU A 1038 -25.54 22.82 6.47
N GLY A 1039 -24.23 22.74 6.58
CA GLY A 1039 -23.54 21.67 7.29
C GLY A 1039 -22.03 21.90 7.34
N THR A 1040 -21.41 21.42 8.40
CA THR A 1040 -19.96 21.40 8.60
C THR A 1040 -19.51 20.05 9.15
N THR A 1041 -18.20 19.86 9.34
CA THR A 1041 -17.66 18.66 9.99
C THR A 1041 -16.99 19.02 11.30
N ARG A 1042 -16.97 18.06 12.24
CA ARG A 1042 -16.22 18.22 13.50
C ARG A 1042 -14.75 18.56 13.26
N GLY A 1043 -14.13 17.98 12.22
CA GLY A 1043 -12.73 18.27 11.86
C GLY A 1043 -12.50 19.71 11.39
N LYS A 1044 -13.52 20.39 10.85
CA LYS A 1044 -13.41 21.76 10.31
C LYS A 1044 -13.83 22.84 11.30
N ALA A 1045 -14.84 22.57 12.14
CA ALA A 1045 -15.43 23.56 13.04
C ALA A 1045 -15.30 23.22 14.54
N GLY A 1046 -14.67 22.09 14.88
CA GLY A 1046 -14.71 21.56 16.24
C GLY A 1046 -16.11 21.05 16.65
N ALA A 1047 -16.25 20.56 17.87
CA ALA A 1047 -17.54 20.04 18.36
C ALA A 1047 -18.59 21.16 18.52
N ASN A 1048 -18.22 22.28 19.14
CA ASN A 1048 -19.14 23.41 19.38
C ASN A 1048 -19.52 24.11 18.07
N GLY A 1049 -18.56 24.34 17.16
CA GLY A 1049 -18.85 24.94 15.86
C GLY A 1049 -19.69 24.04 14.96
N PHE A 1050 -19.56 22.71 15.09
CA PHE A 1050 -20.46 21.76 14.42
C PHE A 1050 -21.90 21.89 14.92
N VAL A 1051 -22.12 21.90 16.24
CA VAL A 1051 -23.47 22.08 16.81
C VAL A 1051 -24.07 23.43 16.40
N LYS A 1052 -23.25 24.49 16.42
CA LYS A 1052 -23.67 25.85 16.02
C LYS A 1052 -24.15 25.89 14.55
N VAL A 1053 -23.40 25.29 13.62
CA VAL A 1053 -23.74 25.31 12.19
C VAL A 1053 -24.88 24.34 11.85
N ASP A 1054 -24.82 23.10 12.33
CA ASP A 1054 -25.71 22.02 11.90
C ASP A 1054 -27.04 21.98 12.67
N ARG A 1055 -27.18 22.78 13.75
CA ARG A 1055 -28.42 22.91 14.53
C ARG A 1055 -28.84 24.36 14.69
N GLU A 1056 -28.03 25.22 15.31
CA GLU A 1056 -28.48 26.56 15.70
C GLU A 1056 -28.78 27.44 14.49
N TYR A 1057 -27.84 27.58 13.54
CA TYR A 1057 -28.08 28.34 12.32
C TYR A 1057 -29.24 27.79 11.49
N VAL A 1058 -29.42 26.47 11.45
CA VAL A 1058 -30.52 25.81 10.74
C VAL A 1058 -31.86 26.21 11.35
N VAL A 1059 -32.00 26.10 12.67
CA VAL A 1059 -33.25 26.39 13.39
C VAL A 1059 -33.58 27.87 13.35
N THR A 1060 -32.62 28.75 13.62
CA THR A 1060 -32.83 30.22 13.55
C THR A 1060 -33.22 30.66 12.14
N SER A 1061 -32.56 30.13 11.11
CA SER A 1061 -32.95 30.45 9.72
C SER A 1061 -34.36 29.94 9.38
N ALA A 1062 -34.73 28.75 9.85
CA ALA A 1062 -36.06 28.22 9.67
C ALA A 1062 -37.13 29.07 10.38
N GLN A 1063 -36.85 29.57 11.60
CA GLN A 1063 -37.73 30.50 12.31
C GLN A 1063 -37.99 31.77 11.49
N LEU A 1064 -36.92 32.41 10.99
CA LEU A 1064 -37.04 33.61 10.17
C LEU A 1064 -37.82 33.38 8.87
N LEU A 1065 -37.62 32.24 8.22
CA LEU A 1065 -38.36 31.86 7.01
C LEU A 1065 -39.84 31.59 7.29
N LYS A 1066 -40.15 31.00 8.44
CA LYS A 1066 -41.54 30.80 8.85
C LYS A 1066 -42.23 32.14 9.15
N GLU A 1067 -41.55 33.05 9.86
CA GLU A 1067 -42.01 34.43 10.08
C GLU A 1067 -42.23 35.19 8.76
N ALA A 1068 -41.37 34.96 7.77
CA ALA A 1068 -41.44 35.56 6.45
C ALA A 1068 -42.51 34.93 5.51
N GLY A 1069 -43.26 33.92 5.98
CA GLY A 1069 -44.37 33.31 5.23
C GLY A 1069 -43.96 32.23 4.22
N CYS A 1070 -42.78 31.63 4.37
CA CYS A 1070 -42.30 30.53 3.52
C CYS A 1070 -43.27 29.34 3.54
N GLN A 1071 -43.67 28.87 2.35
CA GLN A 1071 -44.69 27.83 2.20
C GLN A 1071 -44.10 26.42 2.27
N HIS A 1072 -42.87 26.23 1.76
CA HIS A 1072 -42.19 24.93 1.74
C HIS A 1072 -40.74 25.07 2.20
N PHE A 1073 -40.39 24.40 3.30
CA PHE A 1073 -39.02 24.33 3.81
C PHE A 1073 -38.42 22.94 3.54
N ASN A 1074 -37.24 22.92 2.93
CA ASN A 1074 -36.50 21.70 2.58
C ASN A 1074 -35.20 21.64 3.38
N LEU A 1075 -34.99 20.60 4.18
CA LEU A 1075 -33.82 20.43 5.05
C LEU A 1075 -32.98 19.23 4.64
N VAL A 1076 -31.68 19.44 4.40
CA VAL A 1076 -30.71 18.34 4.22
C VAL A 1076 -30.14 17.91 5.58
N SER A 1077 -30.48 16.68 5.97
CA SER A 1077 -30.03 16.01 7.19
C SER A 1077 -29.08 14.84 6.84
N SER A 1078 -29.20 13.70 7.53
CA SER A 1078 -28.38 12.51 7.29
C SER A 1078 -29.09 11.23 7.72
N THR A 1079 -28.80 10.11 7.06
CA THR A 1079 -29.25 8.78 7.52
C THR A 1079 -28.85 8.54 8.99
N GLY A 1080 -29.79 8.06 9.80
CA GLY A 1080 -29.56 7.76 11.22
C GLY A 1080 -29.63 8.96 12.17
N ALA A 1081 -30.08 10.13 11.71
CA ALA A 1081 -30.35 11.28 12.57
C ALA A 1081 -31.36 10.91 13.67
N ASN A 1082 -30.96 11.09 14.93
CA ASN A 1082 -31.76 10.75 16.11
C ASN A 1082 -31.30 11.58 17.31
N LYS A 1083 -32.22 12.39 17.87
CA LYS A 1083 -31.98 13.26 19.03
C LYS A 1083 -31.49 12.53 20.28
N ASP A 1084 -31.81 11.24 20.40
CA ASP A 1084 -31.48 10.40 21.55
C ASP A 1084 -30.18 9.57 21.30
N SER A 1085 -29.46 9.84 20.20
CA SER A 1085 -28.20 9.15 19.85
C SER A 1085 -27.04 9.51 20.78
N CYS A 1086 -26.19 8.53 21.10
CA CYS A 1086 -24.94 8.76 21.84
C CYS A 1086 -23.84 9.43 20.97
N PHE A 1087 -24.00 9.45 19.65
CA PHE A 1087 -23.02 10.03 18.73
C PHE A 1087 -23.39 11.48 18.39
N LEU A 1088 -22.47 12.42 18.61
CA LEU A 1088 -22.70 13.86 18.44
C LEU A 1088 -23.28 14.24 17.07
N TYR A 1089 -22.82 13.61 15.99
CA TYR A 1089 -23.25 13.92 14.62
C TYR A 1089 -24.75 13.63 14.40
N THR A 1090 -25.16 12.38 14.63
CA THR A 1090 -26.56 11.93 14.49
C THR A 1090 -27.47 12.56 15.53
N LYS A 1091 -26.94 12.85 16.73
CA LYS A 1091 -27.65 13.59 17.78
C LYS A 1091 -27.99 15.01 17.34
N THR A 1092 -27.00 15.77 16.87
CA THR A 1092 -27.16 17.18 16.45
C THR A 1092 -28.15 17.29 15.29
N LYS A 1093 -28.02 16.42 14.28
CA LYS A 1093 -28.96 16.38 13.14
C LYS A 1093 -30.39 16.03 13.59
N GLY A 1094 -30.55 15.06 14.49
CA GLY A 1094 -31.85 14.69 15.04
C GLY A 1094 -32.48 15.79 15.92
N GLU A 1095 -31.68 16.56 16.67
CA GLU A 1095 -32.14 17.73 17.40
C GLU A 1095 -32.62 18.85 16.47
N ALA A 1096 -31.89 19.11 15.38
CA ALA A 1096 -32.28 20.10 14.37
C ALA A 1096 -33.60 19.71 13.67
N GLU A 1097 -33.74 18.44 13.25
CA GLU A 1097 -34.97 17.94 12.63
C GLU A 1097 -36.19 18.12 13.56
N LYS A 1098 -36.04 17.80 14.85
CA LYS A 1098 -37.11 17.97 15.83
C LYS A 1098 -37.54 19.44 15.96
N GLN A 1099 -36.58 20.35 16.15
CA GLN A 1099 -36.88 21.77 16.35
C GLN A 1099 -37.49 22.41 15.10
N VAL A 1100 -37.01 22.08 13.89
CA VAL A 1100 -37.59 22.57 12.64
C VAL A 1100 -39.00 22.01 12.43
N THR A 1101 -39.24 20.75 12.80
CA THR A 1101 -40.57 20.13 12.74
C THR A 1101 -41.57 20.86 13.64
N GLU A 1102 -41.14 21.29 14.84
CA GLU A 1102 -41.99 22.03 15.79
C GLU A 1102 -42.38 23.45 15.29
N LEU A 1103 -41.74 23.99 14.24
CA LEU A 1103 -42.06 25.31 13.67
C LEU A 1103 -43.35 25.35 12.82
N GLY A 1104 -43.94 24.21 12.45
CA GLY A 1104 -45.26 24.20 11.82
C GLY A 1104 -45.30 24.70 10.37
N PHE A 1105 -44.29 24.45 9.51
CA PHE A 1105 -44.36 24.86 8.09
C PHE A 1105 -45.54 24.21 7.34
N PRO A 1106 -46.19 24.90 6.39
CA PRO A 1106 -47.27 24.32 5.58
C PRO A 1106 -46.83 23.03 4.85
N ARG A 1107 -45.60 23.01 4.34
CA ARG A 1107 -44.89 21.81 3.88
C ARG A 1107 -43.46 21.81 4.41
N LEU A 1108 -43.05 20.70 5.02
CA LEU A 1108 -41.67 20.48 5.47
C LEU A 1108 -41.16 19.17 4.85
N THR A 1109 -40.05 19.21 4.13
CA THR A 1109 -39.40 18.00 3.62
C THR A 1109 -37.99 17.88 4.22
N ILE A 1110 -37.67 16.72 4.78
CA ILE A 1110 -36.37 16.40 5.39
C ILE A 1110 -35.72 15.28 4.59
N TYR A 1111 -34.54 15.55 4.03
CA TYR A 1111 -33.76 14.61 3.23
C TYR A 1111 -32.69 13.96 4.10
N ARG A 1112 -32.66 12.63 4.21
CA ARG A 1112 -31.66 11.87 4.96
C ARG A 1112 -30.71 11.07 4.05
N PRO A 1113 -29.83 11.75 3.30
CA PRO A 1113 -28.88 11.08 2.41
C PRO A 1113 -27.89 10.20 3.19
N SER A 1114 -27.43 9.13 2.53
CA SER A 1114 -26.31 8.30 2.96
C SER A 1114 -24.97 9.00 2.65
N LEU A 1115 -23.88 8.26 2.41
CA LEU A 1115 -22.57 8.88 2.17
C LEU A 1115 -22.59 9.72 0.88
N LEU A 1116 -22.42 11.05 1.00
CA LEU A 1116 -22.38 11.96 -0.15
C LEU A 1116 -21.12 11.77 -0.99
N LEU A 1117 -21.29 11.40 -2.26
CA LEU A 1117 -20.22 11.32 -3.27
C LEU A 1117 -19.97 12.72 -3.84
N CYS A 1118 -18.83 13.33 -3.52
CA CYS A 1118 -18.42 14.63 -4.04
C CYS A 1118 -16.90 14.71 -4.20
N ASP A 1119 -16.45 15.35 -5.29
CA ASP A 1119 -15.04 15.69 -5.52
C ASP A 1119 -14.69 16.95 -4.72
N ARG A 1120 -14.31 16.75 -3.46
CA ARG A 1120 -13.87 17.85 -2.58
C ARG A 1120 -12.43 18.28 -2.92
N GLN A 1121 -12.14 19.58 -2.81
CA GLN A 1121 -10.77 20.11 -2.94
C GLN A 1121 -9.83 19.73 -1.77
N GLU A 1122 -10.34 19.24 -0.65
CA GLU A 1122 -9.52 18.84 0.51
C GLU A 1122 -9.25 17.33 0.50
N ASN A 1123 -7.97 16.93 0.58
CA ASN A 1123 -7.52 15.53 0.53
C ASN A 1123 -7.83 14.81 1.86
N ARG A 1124 -8.77 13.85 1.82
CA ARG A 1124 -9.03 12.89 2.91
C ARG A 1124 -8.83 11.48 2.39
N PHE A 1125 -7.62 10.96 2.52
CA PHE A 1125 -7.21 9.65 1.99
C PHE A 1125 -8.13 8.51 2.45
N GLY A 1126 -8.56 8.50 3.72
CA GLY A 1126 -9.47 7.48 4.26
C GLY A 1126 -10.89 7.53 3.67
N GLU A 1127 -11.42 8.72 3.37
CA GLU A 1127 -12.73 8.89 2.71
C GLU A 1127 -12.64 8.48 1.23
N LYS A 1128 -11.54 8.81 0.53
CA LYS A 1128 -11.31 8.39 -0.87
C LYS A 1128 -11.15 6.87 -0.99
N VAL A 1129 -10.41 6.23 -0.08
CA VAL A 1129 -10.25 4.77 -0.05
C VAL A 1129 -11.58 4.09 0.27
N ALA A 1130 -12.36 4.60 1.22
CA ALA A 1130 -13.70 4.11 1.51
C ALA A 1130 -14.67 4.31 0.33
N GLN A 1131 -14.64 5.47 -0.34
CA GLN A 1131 -15.46 5.74 -1.53
C GLN A 1131 -15.10 4.81 -2.70
N VAL A 1132 -13.82 4.56 -2.94
CA VAL A 1132 -13.35 3.67 -4.02
C VAL A 1132 -13.65 2.21 -3.71
N LEU A 1133 -13.44 1.74 -2.48
CA LEU A 1133 -13.76 0.37 -2.06
C LEU A 1133 -15.27 0.11 -2.04
N MET A 1134 -16.07 1.09 -1.62
CA MET A 1134 -17.52 0.94 -1.48
C MET A 1134 -18.27 1.09 -2.82
N ARG A 1135 -17.74 1.84 -3.80
CA ARG A 1135 -18.27 1.89 -5.18
C ARG A 1135 -18.33 0.49 -5.83
N GLY A 1136 -17.46 -0.43 -5.43
CA GLY A 1136 -17.48 -1.84 -5.88
C GLY A 1136 -18.47 -2.75 -5.13
N PHE A 1137 -18.95 -2.34 -3.95
CA PHE A 1137 -19.82 -3.14 -3.07
C PHE A 1137 -21.26 -2.60 -2.94
N ASP A 1138 -21.58 -1.41 -3.46
CA ASP A 1138 -22.90 -0.78 -3.36
C ASP A 1138 -23.91 -1.33 -4.39
N TRP A 1139 -24.20 -2.63 -4.32
CA TRP A 1139 -25.03 -3.36 -5.28
C TRP A 1139 -26.51 -2.93 -5.34
N ARG A 1140 -26.93 -1.91 -4.55
CA ARG A 1140 -28.30 -1.36 -4.49
C ARG A 1140 -28.39 0.15 -4.17
N ASN A 1141 -27.31 0.93 -4.31
CA ASN A 1141 -27.25 2.36 -3.92
C ASN A 1141 -27.77 2.63 -2.49
N LYS A 1142 -27.47 1.74 -1.53
CA LYS A 1142 -27.94 1.91 -0.15
C LYS A 1142 -26.95 2.66 0.74
N MET A 1143 -25.68 2.75 0.33
CA MET A 1143 -24.60 3.24 1.19
C MET A 1143 -23.95 4.54 0.70
N SER A 1144 -24.24 4.98 -0.52
CA SER A 1144 -23.76 6.25 -1.05
C SER A 1144 -24.78 6.94 -1.97
N ILE A 1145 -24.68 8.26 -2.13
CA ILE A 1145 -25.54 9.04 -3.03
C ILE A 1145 -24.79 10.27 -3.57
N GLY A 1146 -24.98 10.60 -4.85
CA GLY A 1146 -24.41 11.78 -5.49
C GLY A 1146 -25.03 13.08 -4.98
N THR A 1147 -24.24 14.14 -4.84
CA THR A 1147 -24.76 15.46 -4.44
C THR A 1147 -25.67 16.10 -5.49
N ASP A 1148 -25.45 15.74 -6.76
CA ASP A 1148 -26.32 16.04 -7.90
C ASP A 1148 -27.68 15.34 -7.74
N THR A 1149 -27.69 14.02 -7.46
CA THR A 1149 -28.95 13.27 -7.26
C THR A 1149 -29.77 13.83 -6.10
N VAL A 1150 -29.13 14.23 -4.99
CA VAL A 1150 -29.81 14.86 -3.85
C VAL A 1150 -30.43 16.21 -4.28
N ALA A 1151 -29.70 17.01 -5.05
CA ALA A 1151 -30.22 18.27 -5.58
C ALA A 1151 -31.42 18.06 -6.51
N SER A 1152 -31.31 17.13 -7.47
CA SER A 1152 -32.39 16.77 -8.40
C SER A 1152 -33.65 16.35 -7.65
N ALA A 1153 -33.51 15.49 -6.64
CA ALA A 1153 -34.63 15.06 -5.80
C ALA A 1153 -35.27 16.22 -5.02
N MET A 1154 -34.46 17.20 -4.57
CA MET A 1154 -34.97 18.39 -3.88
C MET A 1154 -35.82 19.27 -4.80
N VAL A 1155 -35.38 19.46 -6.04
CA VAL A 1155 -36.12 20.23 -7.04
C VAL A 1155 -37.36 19.47 -7.52
N ALA A 1156 -37.23 18.20 -7.87
CA ALA A 1156 -38.33 17.34 -8.32
C ALA A 1156 -39.47 17.31 -7.30
N ASN A 1157 -39.16 17.01 -6.03
CA ASN A 1157 -40.17 16.97 -4.97
C ASN A 1157 -40.87 18.32 -4.74
N THR A 1158 -40.16 19.43 -4.96
CA THR A 1158 -40.74 20.77 -4.86
C THR A 1158 -41.78 21.02 -5.95
N LEU A 1159 -41.52 20.52 -7.17
CA LEU A 1159 -42.37 20.71 -8.34
C LEU A 1159 -43.51 19.68 -8.43
N GLU A 1160 -43.41 18.56 -7.73
CA GLU A 1160 -44.53 17.63 -7.59
C GLU A 1160 -45.68 18.27 -6.79
N SER A 1161 -46.89 18.22 -7.38
CA SER A 1161 -48.12 18.56 -6.67
C SER A 1161 -48.36 17.54 -5.55
N PRO A 1162 -48.78 17.96 -4.34
CA PRO A 1162 -49.01 17.03 -3.25
C PRO A 1162 -50.00 15.95 -3.69
N SER A 1163 -49.54 14.69 -3.72
CA SER A 1163 -50.36 13.53 -4.00
C SER A 1163 -51.65 13.56 -3.16
N GLN A 1164 -52.80 13.37 -3.84
CA GLN A 1164 -54.15 13.31 -3.26
C GLN A 1164 -54.41 12.01 -2.46
N GLU A 1165 -53.39 11.39 -1.88
CA GLU A 1165 -53.58 10.24 -1.00
C GLU A 1165 -53.49 10.70 0.45
N THR A 1166 -54.60 10.53 1.17
CA THR A 1166 -54.91 10.91 2.56
C THR A 1166 -55.59 12.28 2.77
N GLN A 1167 -56.78 12.45 2.19
CA GLN A 1167 -57.83 13.18 2.93
C GLN A 1167 -58.44 12.23 3.97
N PRO A 1168 -58.47 12.57 5.28
CA PRO A 1168 -59.30 11.84 6.23
C PRO A 1168 -60.77 12.08 5.85
N THR A 1169 -61.57 11.01 5.81
CA THR A 1169 -63.03 11.11 5.71
C THR A 1169 -63.59 12.06 6.77
N PRO A 1170 -64.57 12.92 6.44
CA PRO A 1170 -65.17 13.82 7.43
C PRO A 1170 -65.86 13.00 8.53
N PRO A 1171 -65.85 13.47 9.79
CA PRO A 1171 -66.51 12.76 10.87
C PRO A 1171 -68.03 12.75 10.62
N PRO A 1172 -68.73 11.68 11.04
CA PRO A 1172 -70.19 11.61 10.94
C PRO A 1172 -70.83 12.78 11.70
N GLU A 1173 -71.94 13.28 11.17
CA GLU A 1173 -72.65 14.48 11.65
C GLU A 1173 -72.88 14.45 13.17
N GLY A 1174 -72.43 15.51 13.85
CA GLY A 1174 -72.73 15.75 15.28
C GLY A 1174 -71.57 16.15 16.19
N GLN A 1175 -70.34 16.27 15.69
CA GLN A 1175 -69.21 16.79 16.49
C GLN A 1175 -68.76 18.17 16.00
N THR A 1176 -68.80 19.16 16.90
CA THR A 1176 -68.21 20.49 16.69
C THR A 1176 -66.73 20.36 16.32
N PRO A 1177 -66.22 21.13 15.34
CA PRO A 1177 -64.84 21.01 14.88
C PRO A 1177 -63.88 21.43 16.00
N SER A 1178 -63.05 20.49 16.47
CA SER A 1178 -61.86 20.83 17.25
C SER A 1178 -60.82 21.45 16.32
N LYS A 1179 -59.95 22.33 16.85
CA LYS A 1179 -58.92 23.11 16.14
C LYS A 1179 -57.83 22.27 15.42
N ALA A 1180 -58.06 21.00 15.08
CA ALA A 1180 -57.04 20.05 14.61
C ALA A 1180 -57.05 19.79 13.08
N TRP A 1181 -57.56 20.72 12.26
CA TRP A 1181 -57.67 20.54 10.80
C TRP A 1181 -56.42 20.96 9.98
N GLU A 1182 -55.43 21.64 10.56
CA GLU A 1182 -54.16 21.88 9.86
C GLU A 1182 -53.18 20.73 10.10
N ALA A 1183 -53.35 19.62 9.38
CA ALA A 1183 -52.36 18.54 9.38
C ALA A 1183 -51.08 19.01 8.69
N GLN A 1184 -50.05 19.31 9.48
CA GLN A 1184 -48.72 19.66 9.01
C GLN A 1184 -48.13 18.52 8.17
N LYS A 1185 -47.85 18.76 6.88
CA LYS A 1185 -47.29 17.74 5.98
C LYS A 1185 -45.77 17.72 6.16
N VAL A 1186 -45.29 16.89 7.10
CA VAL A 1186 -43.86 16.59 7.29
C VAL A 1186 -43.51 15.33 6.51
N GLU A 1187 -42.64 15.48 5.53
CA GLU A 1187 -42.18 14.42 4.66
C GLU A 1187 -40.71 14.12 4.96
N ILE A 1188 -40.40 12.88 5.35
CA ILE A 1188 -39.03 12.44 5.59
C ILE A 1188 -38.66 11.48 4.45
N LEU A 1189 -37.68 11.88 3.63
CA LEU A 1189 -37.20 11.10 2.50
C LEU A 1189 -35.88 10.44 2.90
N GLU A 1190 -35.90 9.11 3.03
CA GLU A 1190 -34.70 8.33 3.29
C GLU A 1190 -33.92 8.13 1.99
N ASN A 1191 -32.67 7.67 2.07
CA ASN A 1191 -31.76 7.57 0.92
C ASN A 1191 -32.37 6.89 -0.33
N VAL A 1192 -33.24 5.89 -0.15
CA VAL A 1192 -33.92 5.19 -1.26
C VAL A 1192 -34.96 6.08 -1.93
N ASP A 1193 -35.68 6.89 -1.17
CA ASP A 1193 -36.69 7.81 -1.69
C ASP A 1193 -36.02 8.96 -2.45
N ILE A 1194 -34.88 9.44 -1.94
CA ILE A 1194 -34.05 10.47 -2.60
C ILE A 1194 -33.50 9.94 -3.93
N LEU A 1195 -33.02 8.69 -3.97
CA LEU A 1195 -32.55 8.08 -5.21
C LEU A 1195 -33.68 7.91 -6.22
N ARG A 1196 -34.88 7.57 -5.76
CA ARG A 1196 -36.05 7.47 -6.63
C ARG A 1196 -36.36 8.83 -7.25
N LEU A 1197 -36.55 9.85 -6.42
CA LEU A 1197 -36.89 11.21 -6.85
C LEU A 1197 -35.78 11.94 -7.62
N GLY A 1198 -34.51 11.54 -7.44
CA GLY A 1198 -33.37 12.18 -8.10
C GLY A 1198 -32.90 11.48 -9.37
N ILE A 1199 -33.44 10.30 -9.69
CA ILE A 1199 -33.14 9.52 -10.91
C ILE A 1199 -34.36 9.51 -11.85
N ASP A 1200 -35.58 9.52 -11.32
CA ASP A 1200 -36.83 9.75 -12.07
C ASP A 1200 -36.94 11.23 -12.52
#